data_AF-A0A1I2FZR2-F1
#
_entry.id   AF-A0A1I2FZR2-F1
#
_cell.length_a   1.000
_cell.length_b   1.000
_cell.length_c   1.000
_cell.angle_alpha   90.00
_cell.angle_beta   90.00
_cell.angle_gamma   90.00
#
_symmetry.space_group_name_H-M   'P 1'
#
loop_
_entity.id
_entity.type
_entity.pdbx_description
1 polymer ?
#
loop_
_entity_poly.entity_id
_entity_poly.type
_entity_poly.pdbx_seq_one_letter_code
_entity_poly.pdbx_strand_id
1 'polypeptide(L)'
;MKIRFLFISLFLSVVFFNNSFLSAQNRIITGKVRDDKGKPLQGVEVTINDSVSLTSNAKGEFNTLALKGAKPQKVRALKKGYKLKKWDLAGDEIQISLYSSNNFLTGKLLGNQGQIVRNIAVSLAGVSEVSPVFTNNNGEFIMDLPPQIEPNENIKFDIEGVIIGNESYTYDKSRGYYTIKSAITHSGSESSHIDDKSNPQLFSVTVLFQEDYSPISNLKVKVEEKEYQTDKEGRFQVVTSDIHVDKFKINGFEISKFNVDANGNYVFLVIRAKDSENATKVEIIPAQVKLDSLILDYRADFKKVINELEFKKQFLMEKSTVIRGEMESIAQKLRNEKEISPDQRSALKVYLRNLEDALIENDSTFEALQDQSNKVVEELRKIILEQSERIKKEDQKLHILEIELYVAIIAGIILLGLVVGFYFLSKRLRKQKEEIQHAYENIKNISSIGQKVTSTLDFRTMVQTANSNMASLIHSSFFGVGIYDEAEARIEFLDFVKGEAQQDHFEYMDEEDKFGVWCIKNNQPVTINNLEMQYRNYFKKPIKIDEHTPKSMIYLPLTFENKILGVITAQSLEKNAFNDIDLKMMQTLASYVSVALSNANAYDVIKSKNKNITDSIRYAQTIQEAVMPSESQMRTFFDDYFVIYRAKDIVSGDIYWLGHNPIITDGRTWTSFALIDCTGHGVPGGFMSVIASYLLSEVETSLVGLSKRGADTTYYKPALVLEQLDARFREALKQYEKMNDDGMDVAFCTIEKLLDGQTKIVFAGAKRPLLYYRQDEGKLEIIKGEKRSIGGQYKKEHPFQNHEIILNKGDMIFLTTDGFADQNDTERHRFTSSKLSEIIEANASLSTEEQKQRLEEILDTHMKDVEQRDDITIIGIKM
;
A
#
# COMPACT_ATOMS: atom_id res chain seq x y z
N MET A 1 -4.14 6.17 -62.33
CA MET A 1 -4.66 7.36 -61.60
C MET A 1 -4.97 7.09 -60.11
N LYS A 2 -5.56 5.95 -59.73
CA LYS A 2 -5.88 5.62 -58.32
C LYS A 2 -4.66 5.42 -57.38
N ILE A 3 -3.52 4.93 -57.88
CA ILE A 3 -2.30 4.71 -57.06
C ILE A 3 -1.59 6.03 -56.71
N ARG A 4 -1.60 7.03 -57.61
CA ARG A 4 -1.08 8.38 -57.33
C ARG A 4 -1.88 9.09 -56.22
N PHE A 5 -3.19 8.83 -56.12
CA PHE A 5 -4.05 9.42 -55.09
C PHE A 5 -3.81 8.79 -53.71
N LEU A 6 -3.50 7.49 -53.65
CA LEU A 6 -3.14 6.80 -52.41
C LEU A 6 -1.76 7.26 -51.89
N PHE A 7 -0.79 7.46 -52.80
CA PHE A 7 0.54 7.96 -52.44
C PHE A 7 0.53 9.42 -52.00
N ILE A 8 -0.25 10.29 -52.65
CA ILE A 8 -0.41 11.69 -52.23
C ILE A 8 -1.17 11.77 -50.91
N SER A 9 -2.16 10.90 -50.67
CA SER A 9 -2.86 10.79 -49.38
C SER A 9 -1.94 10.33 -48.24
N LEU A 10 -1.07 9.34 -48.49
CA LEU A 10 -0.11 8.84 -47.52
C LEU A 10 1.06 9.81 -47.28
N PHE A 11 1.48 10.54 -48.32
CA PHE A 11 2.53 11.55 -48.21
C PHE A 11 2.02 12.83 -47.57
N LEU A 12 0.78 13.26 -47.85
CA LEU A 12 0.14 14.35 -47.10
C LEU A 12 -0.14 13.93 -45.66
N SER A 13 -0.51 12.67 -45.37
CA SER A 13 -0.68 12.27 -43.98
C SER A 13 0.65 12.29 -43.22
N VAL A 14 1.76 11.83 -43.81
CA VAL A 14 3.09 11.86 -43.15
C VAL A 14 3.66 13.28 -43.04
N VAL A 15 3.47 14.15 -44.05
CA VAL A 15 3.96 15.55 -44.01
C VAL A 15 3.06 16.45 -43.14
N PHE A 16 1.74 16.25 -43.11
CA PHE A 16 0.86 16.94 -42.16
C PHE A 16 0.96 16.40 -40.73
N PHE A 17 1.36 15.14 -40.51
CA PHE A 17 1.70 14.65 -39.16
C PHE A 17 2.99 15.28 -38.61
N ASN A 18 3.96 15.62 -39.46
CA ASN A 18 5.22 16.25 -39.01
C ASN A 18 5.09 17.78 -38.76
N ASN A 19 4.27 18.51 -39.53
CA ASN A 19 4.11 19.95 -39.34
C ASN A 19 3.05 20.35 -38.29
N SER A 20 2.15 19.46 -37.90
CA SER A 20 1.19 19.73 -36.82
C SER A 20 1.79 19.62 -35.41
N PHE A 21 3.03 19.13 -35.28
CA PHE A 21 3.73 19.05 -33.99
C PHE A 21 4.54 20.30 -33.61
N LEU A 22 4.62 21.31 -34.48
CA LEU A 22 5.44 22.52 -34.27
C LEU A 22 4.66 23.77 -33.79
N SER A 23 3.40 23.63 -33.35
CA SER A 23 2.67 24.72 -32.67
C SER A 23 1.86 24.30 -31.43
N ALA A 24 2.18 23.15 -30.83
CA ALA A 24 1.56 22.76 -29.56
C ALA A 24 2.20 23.57 -28.41
N GLN A 25 1.74 24.80 -28.21
CA GLN A 25 1.87 25.46 -26.92
C GLN A 25 1.23 24.55 -25.87
N ASN A 26 2.02 24.15 -24.85
CA ASN A 26 1.50 23.47 -23.68
C ASN A 26 0.40 24.34 -23.07
N ARG A 27 -0.81 23.78 -22.91
CA ARG A 27 -1.90 24.45 -22.19
C ARG A 27 -2.17 23.67 -20.91
N ILE A 28 -2.49 24.41 -19.85
CA ILE A 28 -2.95 23.83 -18.59
C ILE A 28 -4.42 23.43 -18.80
N ILE A 29 -4.71 22.14 -18.71
CA ILE A 29 -6.06 21.61 -18.56
C ILE A 29 -6.33 21.54 -17.07
N THR A 30 -7.42 22.19 -16.63
CA THR A 30 -7.88 22.11 -15.25
C THR A 30 -8.95 21.04 -15.13
N GLY A 31 -9.18 20.51 -13.94
CA GLY A 31 -10.25 19.55 -13.71
C GLY A 31 -10.77 19.61 -12.29
N LYS A 32 -12.01 19.18 -12.10
CA LYS A 32 -12.73 19.18 -10.82
C LYS A 32 -13.25 17.79 -10.51
N VAL A 33 -13.07 17.35 -9.28
CA VAL A 33 -13.61 16.11 -8.74
C VAL A 33 -14.66 16.42 -7.68
N ARG A 34 -15.86 15.88 -7.88
CA ARG A 34 -17.00 16.04 -6.96
C ARG A 34 -17.62 14.69 -6.63
N ASP A 35 -18.26 14.59 -5.48
CA ASP A 35 -19.13 13.46 -5.16
C ASP A 35 -20.46 13.51 -5.93
N ASP A 36 -21.29 12.50 -5.75
CA ASP A 36 -22.60 12.35 -6.38
C ASP A 36 -23.65 13.36 -5.86
N LYS A 37 -23.32 14.10 -4.80
CA LYS A 37 -24.09 15.23 -4.24
C LYS A 37 -23.50 16.59 -4.63
N GLY A 38 -22.47 16.62 -5.49
CA GLY A 38 -21.84 17.84 -6.00
C GLY A 38 -20.80 18.48 -5.07
N LYS A 39 -20.44 17.85 -3.95
CA LYS A 39 -19.42 18.34 -3.01
C LYS A 39 -18.02 18.07 -3.56
N PRO A 40 -17.08 19.03 -3.49
CA PRO A 40 -15.71 18.82 -3.96
C PRO A 40 -14.98 17.74 -3.13
N LEU A 41 -14.21 16.89 -3.81
CA LEU A 41 -13.45 15.80 -3.19
C LEU A 41 -11.95 16.05 -3.30
N GLN A 42 -11.30 16.27 -2.15
CA GLN A 42 -9.84 16.37 -2.01
C GLN A 42 -9.17 14.99 -2.00
N GLY A 43 -7.90 14.93 -2.42
CA GLY A 43 -7.07 13.74 -2.30
C GLY A 43 -7.42 12.64 -3.30
N VAL A 44 -8.12 12.98 -4.38
CA VAL A 44 -8.47 12.03 -5.44
C VAL A 44 -7.30 11.94 -6.39
N GLU A 45 -6.81 10.73 -6.61
CA GLU A 45 -5.75 10.44 -7.55
C GLU A 45 -6.33 10.27 -8.95
N VAL A 46 -6.05 11.22 -9.85
CA VAL A 46 -6.59 11.31 -11.20
C VAL A 46 -5.48 10.99 -12.21
N THR A 47 -5.74 10.01 -13.07
CA THR A 47 -4.84 9.58 -14.14
C THR A 47 -5.51 9.86 -15.49
N ILE A 48 -4.83 10.58 -16.38
CA ILE A 48 -5.34 10.91 -17.72
C ILE A 48 -4.46 10.22 -18.75
N ASN A 49 -5.06 9.44 -19.65
CA ASN A 49 -4.39 8.67 -20.70
C ASN A 49 -3.19 7.85 -20.17
N ASP A 50 -3.34 7.28 -18.98
CA ASP A 50 -2.33 6.47 -18.28
C ASP A 50 -0.98 7.22 -18.01
N SER A 51 -1.02 8.57 -17.95
CA SER A 51 0.10 9.44 -17.55
C SER A 51 -0.05 9.96 -16.10
N VAL A 52 1.07 10.41 -15.50
CA VAL A 52 1.28 10.80 -14.08
C VAL A 52 0.00 11.09 -13.27
N SER A 53 -0.16 10.38 -12.14
CA SER A 53 -1.21 10.63 -11.14
C SER A 53 -1.15 12.05 -10.58
N LEU A 54 -2.26 12.76 -10.69
CA LEU A 54 -2.47 14.09 -10.11
C LEU A 54 -3.40 13.97 -8.92
N THR A 55 -3.17 14.72 -7.86
CA THR A 55 -4.03 14.70 -6.68
C THR A 55 -4.91 15.95 -6.61
N SER A 56 -6.21 15.78 -6.43
CA SER A 56 -7.14 16.92 -6.27
C SER A 56 -6.89 17.67 -4.95
N ASN A 57 -6.95 19.01 -5.00
CA ASN A 57 -6.77 19.88 -3.83
C ASN A 57 -8.05 19.97 -2.95
N ALA A 58 -8.03 20.80 -1.91
CA ALA A 58 -9.17 20.99 -0.99
C ALA A 58 -10.48 21.45 -1.66
N LYS A 59 -10.40 22.09 -2.85
CA LYS A 59 -11.55 22.49 -3.67
C LYS A 59 -11.94 21.42 -4.71
N GLY A 60 -11.31 20.25 -4.67
CA GLY A 60 -11.49 19.17 -5.63
C GLY A 60 -10.83 19.45 -6.98
N GLU A 61 -9.98 20.46 -7.10
CA GLU A 61 -9.38 20.89 -8.36
C GLU A 61 -8.00 20.24 -8.60
N PHE A 62 -7.67 19.95 -9.85
CA PHE A 62 -6.35 19.48 -10.30
C PHE A 62 -5.97 20.12 -11.63
N ASN A 63 -4.67 20.23 -11.92
CA ASN A 63 -4.14 20.86 -13.14
C ASN A 63 -3.16 19.91 -13.83
N THR A 64 -3.25 19.78 -15.15
CA THR A 64 -2.33 18.98 -15.97
C THR A 64 -1.85 19.73 -17.21
N LEU A 65 -0.67 19.38 -17.71
CA LEU A 65 -0.13 19.91 -18.96
C LEU A 65 -0.52 18.96 -20.10
N ALA A 66 -1.28 19.46 -21.08
CA ALA A 66 -1.64 18.68 -22.27
C ALA A 66 -1.29 19.43 -23.56
N LEU A 67 -0.99 18.66 -24.61
CA LEU A 67 -0.72 19.16 -25.95
C LEU A 67 -2.01 19.70 -26.60
N LYS A 68 -1.92 20.85 -27.28
CA LYS A 68 -3.06 21.52 -27.93
C LYS A 68 -3.74 20.58 -28.94
N GLY A 69 -5.00 20.21 -28.66
CA GLY A 69 -5.82 19.32 -29.49
C GLY A 69 -5.93 17.87 -29.00
N ALA A 70 -5.18 17.47 -27.96
CA ALA A 70 -5.32 16.15 -27.34
C ALA A 70 -6.58 16.11 -26.44
N LYS A 71 -7.63 15.43 -26.91
CA LYS A 71 -8.78 15.11 -26.05
C LYS A 71 -8.40 13.95 -25.11
N PRO A 72 -8.70 14.03 -23.80
CA PRO A 72 -8.53 12.89 -22.91
C PRO A 72 -9.37 11.72 -23.44
N GLN A 73 -8.74 10.57 -23.68
CA GLN A 73 -9.39 9.34 -24.15
C GLN A 73 -9.77 8.45 -22.97
N LYS A 74 -9.03 8.55 -21.87
CA LYS A 74 -9.23 7.72 -20.67
C LYS A 74 -8.93 8.56 -19.44
N VAL A 75 -9.90 8.69 -18.54
CA VAL A 75 -9.73 9.34 -17.23
C VAL A 75 -10.04 8.31 -16.16
N ARG A 76 -9.09 8.08 -15.26
CA ARG A 76 -9.27 7.27 -14.05
C ARG A 76 -9.19 8.19 -12.85
N ALA A 77 -9.99 7.91 -11.83
CA ALA A 77 -9.96 8.64 -10.58
C ALA A 77 -10.11 7.64 -9.43
N LEU A 78 -9.13 7.64 -8.53
CA LEU A 78 -8.99 6.68 -7.44
C LEU A 78 -9.03 7.45 -6.11
N LYS A 79 -9.93 7.03 -5.22
CA LYS A 79 -10.00 7.49 -3.85
C LYS A 79 -10.61 6.38 -3.00
N LYS A 80 -9.98 6.03 -1.88
CA LYS A 80 -10.46 4.99 -0.97
C LYS A 80 -11.89 5.31 -0.51
N GLY A 81 -12.80 4.36 -0.66
CA GLY A 81 -14.23 4.51 -0.35
C GLY A 81 -15.06 5.22 -1.43
N TYR A 82 -14.54 5.42 -2.64
CA TYR A 82 -15.25 6.05 -3.75
C TYR A 82 -14.97 5.31 -5.08
N LYS A 83 -15.99 5.19 -5.94
CA LYS A 83 -15.87 4.65 -7.31
C LYS A 83 -16.23 5.73 -8.35
N LEU A 84 -15.61 5.66 -9.52
CA LEU A 84 -15.84 6.60 -10.62
C LEU A 84 -17.25 6.42 -11.19
N LYS A 85 -18.09 7.47 -11.09
CA LYS A 85 -19.45 7.50 -11.66
C LYS A 85 -19.40 7.79 -13.15
N LYS A 86 -18.77 8.92 -13.49
CA LYS A 86 -18.59 9.41 -14.86
C LYS A 86 -17.54 10.51 -14.87
N TRP A 87 -16.98 10.77 -16.05
CA TRP A 87 -16.24 11.99 -16.32
C TRP A 87 -16.72 12.60 -17.64
N ASP A 88 -16.58 13.91 -17.78
CA ASP A 88 -16.96 14.66 -18.98
C ASP A 88 -15.99 15.83 -19.20
N LEU A 89 -15.97 16.38 -20.41
CA LEU A 89 -15.13 17.51 -20.80
C LEU A 89 -15.99 18.74 -21.09
N ALA A 90 -16.05 19.68 -20.15
CA ALA A 90 -16.79 20.93 -20.29
C ALA A 90 -15.83 22.05 -20.73
N GLY A 91 -15.73 22.26 -22.04
CA GLY A 91 -14.74 23.18 -22.62
C GLY A 91 -13.32 22.63 -22.48
N ASP A 92 -12.48 23.32 -21.69
CA ASP A 92 -11.11 22.88 -21.36
C ASP A 92 -11.00 22.35 -19.91
N GLU A 93 -12.11 22.13 -19.21
CA GLU A 93 -12.15 21.63 -17.82
C GLU A 93 -12.71 20.20 -17.74
N ILE A 94 -11.94 19.27 -17.15
CA ILE A 94 -12.39 17.88 -16.93
C ILE A 94 -13.27 17.81 -15.67
N GLN A 95 -14.52 17.39 -15.81
CA GLN A 95 -15.41 17.15 -14.68
C GLN A 95 -15.43 15.66 -14.33
N ILE A 96 -15.07 15.31 -13.10
CA ILE A 96 -15.07 13.94 -12.59
C ILE A 96 -16.10 13.83 -11.47
N SER A 97 -17.02 12.90 -11.60
CA SER A 97 -17.99 12.57 -10.55
C SER A 97 -17.66 11.20 -9.97
N LEU A 98 -17.46 11.14 -8.65
CA LEU A 98 -17.31 9.91 -7.89
C LEU A 98 -18.57 9.66 -7.05
N TYR A 99 -18.89 8.41 -6.74
CA TYR A 99 -19.90 8.06 -5.75
C TYR A 99 -19.24 7.26 -4.62
N SER A 100 -19.76 7.39 -3.39
CA SER A 100 -19.25 6.67 -2.23
C SER A 100 -19.42 5.16 -2.44
N SER A 101 -18.32 4.41 -2.52
CA SER A 101 -18.31 2.96 -2.69
C SER A 101 -18.32 2.25 -1.33
N ASN A 102 -19.29 2.58 -0.49
CA ASN A 102 -19.59 1.80 0.71
C ASN A 102 -20.82 0.91 0.48
N ASN A 103 -20.87 0.22 -0.66
CA ASN A 103 -21.92 -0.75 -0.95
C ASN A 103 -21.31 -2.16 -0.94
N PHE A 104 -21.11 -2.68 0.27
CA PHE A 104 -20.60 -4.01 0.52
C PHE A 104 -21.62 -4.78 1.36
N LEU A 105 -21.75 -6.06 1.05
CA LEU A 105 -22.54 -7.02 1.81
C LEU A 105 -21.59 -7.84 2.67
N THR A 106 -21.90 -7.95 3.96
CA THR A 106 -21.10 -8.74 4.91
C THR A 106 -21.94 -9.85 5.51
N GLY A 107 -21.35 -11.00 5.79
CA GLY A 107 -22.09 -12.08 6.40
C GLY A 107 -21.25 -13.25 6.89
N LYS A 108 -21.93 -14.22 7.49
CA LYS A 108 -21.36 -15.44 8.05
C LYS A 108 -22.11 -16.66 7.56
N LEU A 109 -21.36 -17.69 7.18
CA LEU A 109 -21.88 -18.99 6.78
C LEU A 109 -21.70 -20.01 7.91
N LEU A 110 -22.80 -20.63 8.31
CA LEU A 110 -22.85 -21.68 9.32
C LEU A 110 -23.45 -22.95 8.72
N GLY A 111 -23.01 -24.10 9.21
CA GLY A 111 -23.63 -25.38 8.93
C GLY A 111 -24.97 -25.53 9.65
N ASN A 112 -25.77 -26.53 9.28
CA ASN A 112 -27.08 -26.79 9.89
C ASN A 112 -27.05 -26.99 11.42
N GLN A 113 -25.92 -27.39 12.01
CA GLN A 113 -25.75 -27.55 13.46
C GLN A 113 -25.05 -26.34 14.12
N GLY A 114 -24.86 -25.24 13.38
CA GLY A 114 -24.23 -24.01 13.88
C GLY A 114 -22.71 -23.99 13.81
N GLN A 115 -22.08 -25.01 13.22
CA GLN A 115 -20.63 -25.06 13.01
C GLN A 115 -20.17 -24.04 11.95
N ILE A 116 -18.93 -23.54 12.10
CA ILE A 116 -18.33 -22.58 11.15
C ILE A 116 -17.94 -23.29 9.85
N VAL A 117 -18.35 -22.75 8.71
CA VAL A 117 -18.05 -23.28 7.37
C VAL A 117 -17.02 -22.39 6.67
N ARG A 118 -15.83 -22.92 6.39
CA ARG A 118 -14.63 -22.18 5.95
C ARG A 118 -14.28 -22.46 4.50
N ASN A 119 -13.67 -21.48 3.83
CA ASN A 119 -13.15 -21.59 2.46
C ASN A 119 -14.20 -22.06 1.43
N ILE A 120 -15.47 -21.70 1.65
CA ILE A 120 -16.57 -22.00 0.74
C ILE A 120 -16.88 -20.76 -0.09
N ALA A 121 -17.09 -20.96 -1.39
CA ALA A 121 -17.48 -19.89 -2.31
C ALA A 121 -18.93 -19.47 -2.07
N VAL A 122 -19.12 -18.17 -1.85
CA VAL A 122 -20.42 -17.50 -1.70
C VAL A 122 -20.56 -16.50 -2.84
N SER A 123 -21.68 -16.58 -3.57
CA SER A 123 -22.01 -15.66 -4.66
C SER A 123 -23.49 -15.26 -4.61
N LEU A 124 -23.91 -14.33 -5.46
CA LEU A 124 -25.31 -13.94 -5.59
C LEU A 124 -25.97 -14.70 -6.74
N ALA A 125 -27.08 -15.37 -6.45
CA ALA A 125 -27.82 -16.13 -7.45
C ALA A 125 -28.43 -15.17 -8.49
N GLY A 126 -28.03 -15.33 -9.76
CA GLY A 126 -28.55 -14.54 -10.88
C GLY A 126 -27.83 -13.20 -11.13
N VAL A 127 -26.70 -12.93 -10.47
CA VAL A 127 -25.92 -11.69 -10.67
C VAL A 127 -24.51 -12.05 -11.15
N SER A 128 -24.32 -12.11 -12.48
CA SER A 128 -23.05 -12.49 -13.11
C SER A 128 -21.91 -11.48 -12.94
N GLU A 129 -22.23 -10.24 -12.56
CA GLU A 129 -21.28 -9.14 -12.37
C GLU A 129 -20.52 -9.20 -11.03
N VAL A 130 -20.91 -10.10 -10.13
CA VAL A 130 -20.28 -10.28 -8.81
C VAL A 130 -19.53 -11.59 -8.78
N SER A 131 -18.20 -11.52 -8.68
CA SER A 131 -17.36 -12.70 -8.53
C SER A 131 -17.60 -13.39 -7.18
N PRO A 132 -17.57 -14.73 -7.11
CA PRO A 132 -17.68 -15.44 -5.85
C PRO A 132 -16.59 -15.03 -4.85
N VAL A 133 -16.97 -14.89 -3.58
CA VAL A 133 -16.04 -14.60 -2.47
C VAL A 133 -15.99 -15.79 -1.52
N PHE A 134 -14.83 -16.04 -0.92
CA PHE A 134 -14.63 -17.20 -0.04
C PHE A 134 -14.79 -16.82 1.43
N THR A 135 -15.42 -17.71 2.22
CA THR A 135 -15.50 -17.52 3.67
C THR A 135 -14.13 -17.69 4.32
N ASN A 136 -13.80 -16.81 5.26
CA ASN A 136 -12.55 -16.86 6.02
C ASN A 136 -12.57 -17.97 7.10
N ASN A 137 -11.53 -18.05 7.93
CA ASN A 137 -11.42 -19.05 9.01
C ASN A 137 -12.52 -18.95 10.09
N ASN A 138 -13.23 -17.82 10.16
CA ASN A 138 -14.37 -17.62 11.04
C ASN A 138 -15.71 -17.85 10.33
N GLY A 139 -15.71 -18.26 9.07
CA GLY A 139 -16.90 -18.45 8.24
C GLY A 139 -17.49 -17.14 7.72
N GLU A 140 -16.77 -16.02 7.84
CA GLU A 140 -17.24 -14.70 7.44
C GLU A 140 -16.80 -14.36 6.03
N PHE A 141 -17.60 -13.57 5.33
CA PHE A 141 -17.33 -13.08 3.98
C PHE A 141 -17.74 -11.62 3.83
N ILE A 142 -17.06 -10.93 2.91
CA ILE A 142 -17.35 -9.56 2.51
C ILE A 142 -17.41 -9.55 0.98
N MET A 143 -18.50 -9.03 0.43
CA MET A 143 -18.80 -9.03 -0.99
C MET A 143 -19.11 -7.61 -1.46
N ASP A 144 -18.37 -7.15 -2.46
CA ASP A 144 -18.64 -5.85 -3.09
C ASP A 144 -19.90 -5.96 -3.97
N LEU A 145 -20.86 -5.06 -3.75
CA LEU A 145 -22.08 -5.01 -4.55
C LEU A 145 -21.99 -3.96 -5.66
N PRO A 146 -22.54 -4.25 -6.86
CA PRO A 146 -22.79 -3.25 -7.88
C PRO A 146 -23.73 -2.16 -7.33
N PRO A 147 -23.65 -0.91 -7.82
CA PRO A 147 -24.45 0.22 -7.29
C PRO A 147 -25.96 0.07 -7.44
N GLN A 148 -26.40 -0.91 -8.23
CA GLN A 148 -27.80 -1.18 -8.56
C GLN A 148 -28.43 -2.21 -7.59
N ILE A 149 -27.60 -2.84 -6.74
CA ILE A 149 -28.01 -3.90 -5.82
C ILE A 149 -27.78 -3.40 -4.40
N GLU A 150 -28.86 -3.24 -3.65
CA GLU A 150 -28.81 -2.84 -2.24
C GLU A 150 -29.02 -4.06 -1.32
N PRO A 151 -28.25 -4.20 -0.23
CA PRO A 151 -28.47 -5.20 0.81
C PRO A 151 -29.89 -5.14 1.37
N ASN A 152 -30.70 -6.18 1.12
CA ASN A 152 -32.06 -6.33 1.63
C ASN A 152 -32.43 -7.78 1.94
N GLU A 153 -33.65 -8.02 2.42
CA GLU A 153 -34.16 -9.34 2.85
C GLU A 153 -34.50 -10.28 1.68
N ASN A 154 -34.39 -9.84 0.43
CA ASN A 154 -34.77 -10.59 -0.76
C ASN A 154 -33.56 -11.08 -1.58
N ILE A 155 -32.35 -10.89 -1.08
CA ILE A 155 -31.14 -11.39 -1.74
C ILE A 155 -31.15 -12.92 -1.73
N LYS A 156 -30.76 -13.54 -2.85
CA LYS A 156 -30.56 -14.98 -2.95
C LYS A 156 -29.07 -15.26 -3.08
N PHE A 157 -28.55 -16.14 -2.24
CA PHE A 157 -27.16 -16.57 -2.28
C PHE A 157 -27.03 -17.85 -3.09
N ASP A 158 -25.94 -18.01 -3.82
CA ASP A 158 -25.53 -19.28 -4.41
C ASP A 158 -24.25 -19.74 -3.69
N ILE A 159 -24.36 -20.87 -3.02
CA ILE A 159 -23.28 -21.50 -2.26
C ILE A 159 -23.03 -22.88 -2.88
N GLU A 160 -21.92 -22.99 -3.61
CA GLU A 160 -21.50 -24.20 -4.34
C GLU A 160 -22.60 -24.79 -5.27
N GLY A 161 -23.41 -23.93 -5.91
CA GLY A 161 -24.47 -24.35 -6.83
C GLY A 161 -25.83 -24.57 -6.15
N VAL A 162 -25.93 -24.34 -4.84
CA VAL A 162 -27.20 -24.39 -4.09
C VAL A 162 -27.71 -22.97 -3.86
N ILE A 163 -28.88 -22.67 -4.41
CA ILE A 163 -29.53 -21.36 -4.22
C ILE A 163 -30.26 -21.31 -2.89
N ILE A 164 -29.80 -20.43 -2.01
CA ILE A 164 -30.33 -20.20 -0.67
C ILE A 164 -31.19 -18.93 -0.66
N GLY A 165 -32.47 -19.10 -0.35
CA GLY A 165 -33.45 -18.02 -0.18
C GLY A 165 -33.54 -17.48 1.25
N ASN A 166 -34.40 -16.49 1.42
CA ASN A 166 -34.65 -15.78 2.69
C ASN A 166 -35.14 -16.65 3.86
N GLU A 167 -35.60 -17.87 3.61
CA GLU A 167 -35.99 -18.82 4.67
C GLU A 167 -34.80 -19.46 5.41
N SER A 168 -33.58 -19.29 4.89
CA SER A 168 -32.37 -19.98 5.39
C SER A 168 -31.25 -19.01 5.80
N TYR A 169 -31.54 -17.72 5.92
CA TYR A 169 -30.63 -16.72 6.49
C TYR A 169 -31.36 -15.63 7.27
N THR A 170 -30.68 -14.99 8.21
CA THR A 170 -31.17 -13.79 8.91
C THR A 170 -30.37 -12.57 8.49
N TYR A 171 -31.05 -11.44 8.22
CA TYR A 171 -30.41 -10.17 7.86
C TYR A 171 -30.58 -9.12 8.97
N ASP A 172 -29.47 -8.66 9.55
CA ASP A 172 -29.44 -7.55 10.50
C ASP A 172 -29.36 -6.22 9.72
N LYS A 173 -30.51 -5.55 9.57
CA LYS A 173 -30.64 -4.25 8.89
C LYS A 173 -29.79 -3.14 9.51
N SER A 174 -29.50 -3.20 10.81
CA SER A 174 -28.73 -2.16 11.51
C SER A 174 -27.22 -2.26 11.23
N ARG A 175 -26.75 -3.47 10.91
CA ARG A 175 -25.33 -3.78 10.67
C ARG A 175 -25.02 -4.13 9.21
N GLY A 176 -26.04 -4.32 8.37
CA GLY A 176 -25.85 -4.78 6.99
C GLY A 176 -25.24 -6.18 6.92
N TYR A 177 -25.61 -7.05 7.87
CA TYR A 177 -24.94 -8.33 8.13
C TYR A 177 -25.87 -9.53 7.95
N TYR A 178 -25.44 -10.53 7.19
CA TYR A 178 -26.20 -11.75 6.90
C TYR A 178 -25.67 -12.94 7.71
N THR A 179 -26.54 -13.74 8.31
CA THR A 179 -26.17 -15.04 8.89
C THR A 179 -26.89 -16.13 8.13
N ILE A 180 -26.15 -16.90 7.32
CA ILE A 180 -26.68 -17.93 6.42
C ILE A 180 -26.46 -19.31 7.04
N LYS A 181 -27.48 -20.15 7.06
CA LYS A 181 -27.38 -21.56 7.45
C LYS A 181 -27.50 -22.45 6.22
N SER A 182 -26.53 -23.33 6.01
CA SER A 182 -26.49 -24.25 4.87
C SER A 182 -26.19 -25.69 5.32
N ALA A 183 -26.66 -26.67 4.54
CA ALA A 183 -26.46 -28.09 4.80
C ALA A 183 -25.03 -28.61 4.53
N ILE A 184 -24.11 -27.73 4.09
CA ILE A 184 -22.74 -28.06 3.73
C ILE A 184 -21.90 -28.30 5.01
N THR A 185 -21.25 -29.46 5.12
CA THR A 185 -20.59 -29.95 6.35
C THR A 185 -19.06 -30.07 6.27
N HIS A 186 -18.40 -29.53 5.25
CA HIS A 186 -16.95 -29.68 5.11
C HIS A 186 -16.17 -28.80 6.11
N SER A 187 -15.78 -29.39 7.24
CA SER A 187 -14.74 -28.89 8.14
C SER A 187 -13.42 -29.60 7.81
N GLY A 188 -12.54 -28.96 7.05
CA GLY A 188 -11.21 -29.48 6.78
C GLY A 188 -10.15 -28.82 7.67
N SER A 189 -9.64 -29.56 8.65
CA SER A 189 -8.32 -29.38 9.23
C SER A 189 -7.40 -30.47 8.70
N GLU A 190 -6.23 -30.12 8.15
CA GLU A 190 -4.91 -30.69 8.49
C GLU A 190 -3.84 -30.28 7.47
N SER A 191 -2.69 -29.89 8.00
CA SER A 191 -1.41 -29.82 7.31
C SER A 191 -0.94 -31.22 6.90
N SER A 192 -0.50 -31.39 5.65
CA SER A 192 0.48 -32.42 5.32
C SER A 192 1.37 -31.97 4.15
N HIS A 193 2.67 -32.16 4.33
CA HIS A 193 3.67 -32.14 3.28
C HIS A 193 3.29 -33.14 2.19
N ILE A 194 3.12 -32.67 0.95
CA ILE A 194 3.25 -33.49 -0.26
C ILE A 194 4.06 -32.68 -1.26
N ASP A 195 5.29 -33.14 -1.52
CA ASP A 195 6.02 -32.78 -2.73
C ASP A 195 5.25 -33.33 -3.96
N ASP A 196 5.03 -32.41 -4.90
CA ASP A 196 4.95 -32.56 -6.35
C ASP A 196 4.14 -33.73 -6.96
N LYS A 197 2.96 -33.41 -7.51
CA LYS A 197 2.65 -33.63 -8.94
C LYS A 197 1.22 -33.18 -9.33
N SER A 198 1.20 -32.34 -10.38
CA SER A 198 0.21 -32.35 -11.47
C SER A 198 -1.25 -31.99 -11.20
N ASN A 199 -1.54 -30.70 -10.99
CA ASN A 199 -2.84 -30.17 -11.41
C ASN A 199 -2.73 -29.78 -12.90
N PRO A 200 -3.56 -30.30 -13.81
CA PRO A 200 -3.42 -30.03 -15.24
C PRO A 200 -3.65 -28.54 -15.53
N GLN A 201 -2.65 -27.89 -16.11
CA GLN A 201 -2.64 -26.46 -16.43
C GLN A 201 -2.75 -26.27 -17.96
N LEU A 202 -3.47 -25.24 -18.39
CA LEU A 202 -3.67 -24.92 -19.80
C LEU A 202 -2.51 -24.06 -20.30
N PHE A 203 -1.72 -24.58 -21.24
CA PHE A 203 -0.62 -23.88 -21.88
C PHE A 203 -0.96 -23.49 -23.31
N SER A 204 -0.62 -22.27 -23.72
CA SER A 204 -0.69 -21.84 -25.11
C SER A 204 0.69 -21.93 -25.76
N VAL A 205 0.82 -22.82 -26.74
CA VAL A 205 2.08 -23.10 -27.44
C VAL A 205 2.08 -22.38 -28.78
N THR A 206 3.15 -21.65 -29.09
CA THR A 206 3.38 -20.99 -30.40
C THR A 206 4.61 -21.59 -31.06
N VAL A 207 4.50 -22.02 -32.31
CA VAL A 207 5.59 -22.63 -33.08
C VAL A 207 6.05 -21.69 -34.18
N LEU A 208 7.35 -21.35 -34.15
CA LEU A 208 8.00 -20.39 -35.04
C LEU A 208 9.13 -21.07 -35.84
N PHE A 209 9.32 -20.66 -37.10
CA PHE A 209 10.41 -21.16 -37.92
C PHE A 209 11.72 -20.40 -37.66
N GLN A 210 12.86 -21.09 -37.52
CA GLN A 210 14.11 -20.47 -37.08
C GLN A 210 14.67 -19.41 -38.04
N GLU A 211 14.42 -19.55 -39.34
CA GLU A 211 15.05 -18.72 -40.38
C GLU A 211 14.49 -17.29 -40.41
N ASP A 212 13.21 -17.12 -40.12
CA ASP A 212 12.51 -15.83 -40.20
C ASP A 212 11.56 -15.54 -39.02
N TYR A 213 11.50 -16.44 -38.04
CA TYR A 213 10.58 -16.40 -36.89
C TYR A 213 9.09 -16.34 -37.30
N SER A 214 8.76 -16.77 -38.51
CA SER A 214 7.37 -16.81 -38.96
C SER A 214 6.58 -17.95 -38.28
N PRO A 215 5.31 -17.72 -37.94
CA PRO A 215 4.44 -18.77 -37.41
C PRO A 215 4.05 -19.77 -38.50
N ILE A 216 4.12 -21.07 -38.20
CA ILE A 216 3.78 -22.12 -39.17
C ILE A 216 2.36 -22.62 -38.89
N SER A 217 1.43 -22.40 -39.83
CA SER A 217 0.06 -22.89 -39.74
C SER A 217 -0.10 -24.34 -40.18
N ASN A 218 -1.08 -25.07 -39.62
CA ASN A 218 -1.41 -26.46 -39.93
C ASN A 218 -0.29 -27.49 -39.67
N LEU A 219 0.69 -27.15 -38.85
CA LEU A 219 1.75 -28.05 -38.45
C LEU A 219 1.24 -29.01 -37.37
N LYS A 220 1.47 -30.31 -37.57
CA LYS A 220 1.13 -31.37 -36.61
C LYS A 220 2.24 -31.51 -35.56
N VAL A 221 1.90 -31.28 -34.30
CA VAL A 221 2.80 -31.31 -33.15
C VAL A 221 2.27 -32.38 -32.19
N LYS A 222 3.10 -33.38 -31.86
CA LYS A 222 2.74 -34.43 -30.90
C LYS A 222 3.29 -34.07 -29.52
N VAL A 223 2.42 -34.06 -28.51
CA VAL A 223 2.74 -33.78 -27.10
C VAL A 223 2.25 -34.95 -26.25
N GLU A 224 3.16 -35.65 -25.57
CA GLU A 224 2.84 -36.75 -24.62
C GLU A 224 1.75 -37.74 -25.14
N GLU A 225 1.90 -38.18 -26.40
CA GLU A 225 0.98 -39.08 -27.13
C GLU A 225 -0.26 -38.49 -27.82
N LYS A 226 -0.60 -37.21 -27.61
CA LYS A 226 -1.69 -36.52 -28.34
C LYS A 226 -1.17 -35.61 -29.45
N GLU A 227 -1.85 -35.61 -30.60
CA GLU A 227 -1.49 -34.79 -31.76
C GLU A 227 -2.34 -33.51 -31.79
N TYR A 228 -1.67 -32.37 -31.94
CA TYR A 228 -2.25 -31.04 -32.02
C TYR A 228 -1.86 -30.39 -33.34
N GLN A 229 -2.70 -29.52 -33.86
CA GLN A 229 -2.47 -28.82 -35.12
C GLN A 229 -2.44 -27.31 -34.89
N THR A 230 -1.42 -26.63 -35.40
CA THR A 230 -1.28 -25.18 -35.23
C THR A 230 -2.32 -24.40 -36.06
N ASP A 231 -2.84 -23.32 -35.48
CA ASP A 231 -3.73 -22.37 -36.15
C ASP A 231 -2.98 -21.45 -37.14
N LYS A 232 -3.67 -20.48 -37.73
CA LYS A 232 -3.09 -19.53 -38.72
C LYS A 232 -1.98 -18.64 -38.13
N GLU A 233 -1.89 -18.54 -36.81
CA GLU A 233 -0.87 -17.78 -36.08
C GLU A 233 0.18 -18.71 -35.47
N GLY A 234 0.21 -19.99 -35.88
CA GLY A 234 1.19 -20.97 -35.41
C GLY A 234 0.93 -21.50 -34.00
N ARG A 235 -0.27 -21.32 -33.46
CA ARG A 235 -0.59 -21.62 -32.05
C ARG A 235 -1.50 -22.83 -31.87
N PHE A 236 -1.38 -23.46 -30.71
CA PHE A 236 -2.37 -24.41 -30.19
C PHE A 236 -2.39 -24.39 -28.66
N GLN A 237 -3.40 -25.01 -28.06
CA GLN A 237 -3.52 -25.12 -26.60
C GLN A 237 -3.40 -26.57 -26.16
N VAL A 238 -2.62 -26.81 -25.10
CA VAL A 238 -2.42 -28.13 -24.50
C VAL A 238 -2.67 -28.05 -22.99
N VAL A 239 -3.41 -29.02 -22.47
CA VAL A 239 -3.61 -29.17 -21.02
C VAL A 239 -2.70 -30.30 -20.57
N THR A 240 -1.67 -29.97 -19.80
CA THR A 240 -0.76 -30.95 -19.21
C THR A 240 -0.32 -30.46 -17.84
N SER A 241 0.21 -31.36 -17.03
CA SER A 241 0.68 -31.05 -15.68
C SER A 241 2.08 -30.47 -15.64
N ASP A 242 2.85 -30.61 -16.72
CA ASP A 242 4.24 -30.17 -16.80
C ASP A 242 4.66 -30.06 -18.28
N ILE A 243 5.41 -29.01 -18.65
CA ILE A 243 5.75 -28.68 -20.04
C ILE A 243 7.27 -28.54 -20.20
N HIS A 244 7.87 -29.50 -20.91
CA HIS A 244 9.30 -29.53 -21.21
C HIS A 244 9.54 -29.89 -22.69
N VAL A 245 10.69 -29.49 -23.23
CA VAL A 245 11.02 -29.62 -24.66
C VAL A 245 11.01 -31.07 -25.17
N ASP A 246 11.37 -32.03 -24.33
CA ASP A 246 11.45 -33.46 -24.62
C ASP A 246 10.07 -34.11 -24.83
N LYS A 247 9.00 -33.46 -24.34
CA LYS A 247 7.61 -33.89 -24.53
C LYS A 247 7.06 -33.58 -25.93
N PHE A 248 7.74 -32.73 -26.71
CA PHE A 248 7.32 -32.31 -28.05
C PHE A 248 8.03 -33.10 -29.15
N LYS A 249 7.25 -33.62 -30.10
CA LYS A 249 7.76 -34.23 -31.33
C LYS A 249 7.08 -33.61 -32.54
N ILE A 250 7.89 -33.12 -33.47
CA ILE A 250 7.45 -32.49 -34.72
C ILE A 250 8.11 -33.24 -35.87
N ASN A 251 7.30 -33.84 -36.75
CA ASN A 251 7.84 -34.64 -37.86
C ASN A 251 8.50 -33.72 -38.90
N GLY A 252 9.75 -34.03 -39.28
CA GLY A 252 10.53 -33.27 -40.25
C GLY A 252 11.30 -32.06 -39.70
N PHE A 253 11.15 -31.73 -38.40
CA PHE A 253 11.79 -30.57 -37.77
C PHE A 253 12.47 -30.93 -36.43
N GLU A 254 13.51 -30.20 -36.08
CA GLU A 254 14.17 -30.15 -34.76
C GLU A 254 13.77 -28.88 -34.03
N ILE A 255 13.59 -28.98 -32.71
CA ILE A 255 13.34 -27.82 -31.85
C ILE A 255 14.70 -27.22 -31.49
N SER A 256 14.98 -26.03 -32.01
CA SER A 256 16.24 -25.32 -31.79
C SER A 256 16.21 -24.39 -30.58
N LYS A 257 15.04 -23.87 -30.19
CA LYS A 257 14.85 -23.14 -28.93
C LYS A 257 13.50 -23.45 -28.31
N PHE A 258 13.48 -23.58 -26.99
CA PHE A 258 12.30 -23.72 -26.14
C PHE A 258 12.34 -22.61 -25.09
N ASN A 259 11.32 -21.76 -25.06
CA ASN A 259 11.20 -20.70 -24.07
C ASN A 259 9.79 -20.69 -23.47
N VAL A 260 9.71 -20.53 -22.15
CA VAL A 260 8.45 -20.32 -21.44
C VAL A 260 8.43 -18.87 -20.96
N ASP A 261 7.26 -18.23 -21.05
CA ASP A 261 7.10 -16.87 -20.56
C ASP A 261 7.21 -16.78 -19.02
N ALA A 262 7.41 -15.57 -18.50
CA ALA A 262 7.63 -15.35 -17.06
C ALA A 262 6.45 -15.79 -16.17
N ASN A 263 5.27 -15.98 -16.74
CA ASN A 263 4.05 -16.40 -16.03
C ASN A 263 3.77 -17.91 -16.18
N GLY A 264 4.60 -18.66 -16.90
CA GLY A 264 4.48 -20.12 -17.02
C GLY A 264 3.29 -20.59 -17.84
N ASN A 265 2.64 -19.76 -18.65
CA ASN A 265 1.40 -20.11 -19.37
C ASN A 265 1.58 -20.11 -20.90
N TYR A 266 2.64 -19.49 -21.42
CA TYR A 266 2.94 -19.45 -22.85
C TYR A 266 4.29 -20.12 -23.16
N VAL A 267 4.28 -20.99 -24.17
CA VAL A 267 5.46 -21.73 -24.61
C VAL A 267 5.78 -21.38 -26.06
N PHE A 268 7.04 -21.03 -26.33
CA PHE A 268 7.54 -20.71 -27.66
C PHE A 268 8.52 -21.80 -28.12
N LEU A 269 8.18 -22.46 -29.22
CA LEU A 269 9.00 -23.46 -29.88
C LEU A 269 9.56 -22.87 -31.16
N VAL A 270 10.89 -22.71 -31.24
CA VAL A 270 11.56 -22.35 -32.51
C VAL A 270 12.07 -23.63 -33.13
N ILE A 271 11.73 -23.88 -34.39
CA ILE A 271 12.03 -25.14 -35.08
C ILE A 271 12.83 -24.93 -36.37
N ARG A 272 13.63 -25.94 -36.74
CA ARG A 272 14.47 -25.98 -37.95
C ARG A 272 14.29 -27.33 -38.66
N ALA A 273 14.38 -27.38 -39.99
CA ALA A 273 14.26 -28.64 -40.73
C ALA A 273 15.42 -29.63 -40.44
N LYS A 274 15.12 -30.93 -40.37
CA LYS A 274 16.08 -32.01 -40.02
C LYS A 274 17.09 -32.36 -41.10
N ASP A 275 16.76 -32.11 -42.37
CA ASP A 275 17.65 -32.38 -43.50
C ASP A 275 17.88 -31.12 -44.33
N SER A 276 19.14 -30.71 -44.38
CA SER A 276 19.64 -29.66 -45.27
C SER A 276 20.04 -30.26 -46.62
N GLU A 277 19.07 -30.60 -47.46
CA GLU A 277 19.27 -30.74 -48.91
C GLU A 277 18.09 -30.10 -49.66
N ASN A 278 18.14 -28.77 -49.73
CA ASN A 278 17.87 -27.96 -50.92
C ASN A 278 17.93 -26.47 -50.52
N ALA A 279 19.07 -26.07 -49.95
CA ALA A 279 19.42 -24.68 -49.76
C ALA A 279 20.47 -24.31 -50.82
N THR A 280 20.04 -24.06 -52.06
CA THR A 280 20.74 -23.16 -52.99
C THR A 280 19.93 -22.94 -54.27
N LYS A 281 19.43 -21.71 -54.47
CA LYS A 281 19.70 -20.86 -55.65
C LYS A 281 18.67 -19.75 -55.73
N VAL A 282 19.04 -18.58 -55.23
CA VAL A 282 18.73 -17.34 -55.95
C VAL A 282 20.01 -16.52 -55.94
N GLU A 283 20.79 -16.69 -57.01
CA GLU A 283 21.88 -15.78 -57.37
C GLU A 283 21.30 -14.38 -57.59
N ILE A 284 21.90 -13.40 -56.93
CA ILE A 284 21.78 -11.99 -57.30
C ILE A 284 22.51 -11.83 -58.63
N ILE A 285 21.76 -11.60 -59.71
CA ILE A 285 22.31 -11.15 -61.00
C ILE A 285 22.20 -9.61 -61.03
N PRO A 286 23.30 -8.84 -61.02
CA PRO A 286 23.26 -7.47 -61.46
C PRO A 286 23.13 -7.44 -62.98
N ALA A 287 22.13 -6.71 -63.46
CA ALA A 287 21.95 -6.45 -64.88
C ALA A 287 23.14 -5.64 -65.43
N GLN A 288 23.81 -6.17 -66.44
CA GLN A 288 24.66 -5.37 -67.32
C GLN A 288 24.50 -5.83 -68.77
N VAL A 289 23.69 -5.05 -69.49
CA VAL A 289 23.83 -4.65 -70.90
C VAL A 289 24.58 -5.64 -71.81
N LYS A 290 23.82 -6.36 -72.63
CA LYS A 290 24.19 -6.66 -74.02
C LYS A 290 22.94 -7.10 -74.79
N LEU A 291 22.24 -6.13 -75.36
CA LEU A 291 21.18 -6.36 -76.34
C LEU A 291 21.57 -5.69 -77.67
N ASP A 292 22.76 -6.02 -78.19
CA ASP A 292 23.22 -5.55 -79.51
C ASP A 292 23.63 -6.70 -80.46
N SER A 293 23.51 -7.96 -80.06
CA SER A 293 24.02 -9.09 -80.87
C SER A 293 22.98 -10.09 -81.37
N LEU A 294 21.68 -9.81 -81.26
CA LEU A 294 20.63 -10.69 -81.83
C LEU A 294 19.69 -10.01 -82.84
N ILE A 295 19.90 -8.72 -83.13
CA ILE A 295 19.13 -7.97 -84.14
C ILE A 295 19.90 -7.84 -85.47
N LEU A 296 21.19 -8.20 -85.50
CA LEU A 296 22.03 -8.03 -86.68
C LEU A 296 22.00 -9.20 -87.68
N ASP A 297 21.66 -10.42 -87.25
CA ASP A 297 21.80 -11.60 -88.11
C ASP A 297 20.64 -11.73 -89.11
N TYR A 298 19.41 -11.44 -88.69
CA TYR A 298 18.26 -11.48 -89.59
C TYR A 298 18.24 -10.32 -90.60
N ARG A 299 18.71 -9.12 -90.21
CA ARG A 299 18.72 -7.97 -91.12
C ARG A 299 19.71 -8.15 -92.27
N ALA A 300 20.85 -8.80 -92.04
CA ALA A 300 21.86 -9.03 -93.07
C ALA A 300 21.35 -10.05 -94.11
N ASP A 301 20.76 -11.16 -93.66
CA ASP A 301 20.25 -12.21 -94.54
C ASP A 301 19.01 -11.77 -95.33
N PHE A 302 18.05 -11.09 -94.70
CA PHE A 302 16.88 -10.56 -95.42
C PHE A 302 17.26 -9.46 -96.41
N LYS A 303 18.18 -8.56 -96.06
CA LYS A 303 18.64 -7.53 -96.97
C LYS A 303 19.39 -8.13 -98.16
N LYS A 304 20.15 -9.21 -97.94
CA LYS A 304 20.82 -9.96 -99.01
C LYS A 304 19.81 -10.63 -99.94
N VAL A 305 18.80 -11.33 -99.41
CA VAL A 305 17.75 -11.99 -100.19
C VAL A 305 16.91 -10.95 -100.97
N ILE A 306 16.49 -9.86 -100.34
CA ILE A 306 15.74 -8.78 -101.00
C ILE A 306 16.58 -8.12 -102.10
N ASN A 307 17.85 -7.79 -101.83
CA ASN A 307 18.73 -7.20 -102.83
C ASN A 307 18.98 -8.16 -104.01
N GLU A 308 19.11 -9.46 -103.76
CA GLU A 308 19.30 -10.46 -104.81
C GLU A 308 18.03 -10.62 -105.67
N LEU A 309 16.84 -10.62 -105.04
CA LEU A 309 15.56 -10.66 -105.74
C LEU A 309 15.33 -9.39 -106.57
N GLU A 310 15.60 -8.21 -106.01
CA GLU A 310 15.49 -6.92 -106.72
C GLU A 310 16.49 -6.83 -107.88
N PHE A 311 17.72 -7.28 -107.69
CA PHE A 311 18.71 -7.34 -108.77
C PHE A 311 18.28 -8.28 -109.90
N LYS A 312 17.78 -9.48 -109.58
CA LYS A 312 17.25 -10.42 -110.59
C LYS A 312 16.05 -9.84 -111.32
N LYS A 313 15.13 -9.16 -110.63
CA LYS A 313 14.00 -8.46 -111.26
C LYS A 313 14.46 -7.36 -112.21
N GLN A 314 15.42 -6.54 -111.79
CA GLN A 314 15.96 -5.46 -112.62
C GLN A 314 16.65 -6.00 -113.88
N PHE A 315 17.42 -7.08 -113.74
CA PHE A 315 18.04 -7.78 -114.86
C PHE A 315 17.00 -8.35 -115.86
N LEU A 316 15.94 -9.01 -115.36
CA LEU A 316 14.87 -9.52 -116.21
C LEU A 316 14.13 -8.38 -116.92
N MET A 317 13.87 -7.26 -116.25
CA MET A 317 13.22 -6.09 -116.84
C MET A 317 14.08 -5.47 -117.96
N GLU A 318 15.39 -5.36 -117.74
CA GLU A 318 16.34 -4.89 -118.77
C GLU A 318 16.39 -5.85 -119.96
N LYS A 319 16.40 -7.16 -119.69
CA LYS A 319 16.36 -8.21 -120.73
C LYS A 319 15.05 -8.16 -121.55
N SER A 320 13.89 -7.95 -120.94
CA SER A 320 12.63 -7.74 -121.67
C SER A 320 12.70 -6.49 -122.55
N THR A 321 13.37 -5.43 -122.09
CA THR A 321 13.53 -4.18 -122.87
C THR A 321 14.42 -4.39 -124.09
N VAL A 322 15.52 -5.14 -123.94
CA VAL A 322 16.43 -5.49 -125.05
C VAL A 322 15.73 -6.39 -126.07
N ILE A 323 15.05 -7.45 -125.62
CA ILE A 323 14.32 -8.38 -126.50
C ILE A 323 13.25 -7.62 -127.31
N ARG A 324 12.49 -6.73 -126.67
CA ARG A 324 11.49 -5.89 -127.36
C ARG A 324 12.12 -4.99 -128.42
N GLY A 325 13.27 -4.36 -128.11
CA GLY A 325 14.01 -3.54 -129.07
C GLY A 325 14.55 -4.32 -130.27
N GLU A 326 15.06 -5.54 -130.05
CA GLU A 326 15.50 -6.43 -131.14
C GLU A 326 14.33 -6.88 -132.01
N MET A 327 13.20 -7.26 -131.38
CA MET A 327 11.97 -7.61 -132.09
C MET A 327 11.46 -6.45 -132.95
N GLU A 328 11.49 -5.21 -132.45
CA GLU A 328 11.11 -4.02 -133.22
C GLU A 328 12.02 -3.80 -134.43
N SER A 329 13.34 -3.94 -134.27
CA SER A 329 14.32 -3.84 -135.35
C SER A 329 14.10 -4.91 -136.43
N ILE A 330 13.80 -6.14 -136.04
CA ILE A 330 13.47 -7.25 -136.95
C ILE A 330 12.13 -7.04 -137.64
N ALA A 331 11.10 -6.59 -136.91
CA ALA A 331 9.80 -6.26 -137.46
C ALA A 331 9.87 -5.08 -138.44
N GLN A 332 10.81 -4.15 -138.25
CA GLN A 332 11.09 -3.07 -139.19
C GLN A 332 11.78 -3.58 -140.46
N LYS A 333 12.78 -4.47 -140.32
CA LYS A 333 13.42 -5.14 -141.47
C LYS A 333 12.42 -5.96 -142.29
N LEU A 334 11.51 -6.71 -141.65
CA LEU A 334 10.48 -7.51 -142.33
C LEU A 334 9.44 -6.68 -143.12
N ARG A 335 9.28 -5.39 -142.79
CA ARG A 335 8.39 -4.43 -143.47
C ARG A 335 8.99 -3.81 -144.73
N ASN A 336 10.32 -3.80 -144.88
CA ASN A 336 10.98 -3.26 -146.08
C ASN A 336 11.07 -4.33 -147.19
N GLU A 337 10.13 -4.32 -148.13
CA GLU A 337 9.96 -5.40 -149.13
C GLU A 337 10.96 -5.41 -150.28
N LYS A 338 11.83 -4.39 -150.42
CA LYS A 338 12.75 -4.27 -151.56
C LYS A 338 14.14 -4.90 -151.37
N GLU A 339 14.48 -5.41 -150.18
CA GLU A 339 15.87 -5.79 -149.85
C GLU A 339 16.06 -7.20 -149.23
N ILE A 340 15.02 -8.05 -149.14
CA ILE A 340 15.13 -9.34 -148.43
C ILE A 340 14.64 -10.53 -149.27
N SER A 341 15.49 -11.56 -149.43
CA SER A 341 15.16 -12.81 -150.13
C SER A 341 14.08 -13.63 -149.39
N PRO A 342 13.22 -14.42 -150.07
CA PRO A 342 12.21 -15.27 -149.44
C PRO A 342 12.75 -16.15 -148.29
N ASP A 343 13.95 -16.72 -148.45
CA ASP A 343 14.59 -17.55 -147.42
C ASP A 343 15.01 -16.73 -146.20
N GLN A 344 15.52 -15.52 -146.40
CA GLN A 344 15.86 -14.59 -145.33
C GLN A 344 14.61 -14.11 -144.57
N ARG A 345 13.50 -13.88 -145.28
CA ARG A 345 12.21 -13.49 -144.66
C ARG A 345 11.65 -14.60 -143.78
N SER A 346 11.79 -15.87 -144.20
CA SER A 346 11.41 -17.04 -143.40
C SER A 346 12.29 -17.16 -142.16
N ALA A 347 13.62 -17.03 -142.31
CA ALA A 347 14.56 -17.07 -141.19
C ALA A 347 14.32 -15.94 -140.15
N LEU A 348 14.05 -14.71 -140.61
CA LEU A 348 13.71 -13.58 -139.73
C LEU A 348 12.37 -13.77 -139.00
N LYS A 349 11.37 -14.41 -139.62
CA LYS A 349 10.10 -14.75 -138.95
C LYS A 349 10.29 -15.82 -137.88
N VAL A 350 11.10 -16.85 -138.15
CA VAL A 350 11.46 -17.87 -137.14
C VAL A 350 12.22 -17.23 -135.98
N TYR A 351 13.16 -16.33 -136.28
CA TYR A 351 13.91 -15.62 -135.26
C TYR A 351 13.04 -14.68 -134.42
N LEU A 352 12.09 -13.96 -135.04
CA LEU A 352 11.11 -13.13 -134.33
C LEU A 352 10.24 -13.97 -133.38
N ARG A 353 9.80 -15.15 -133.81
CA ARG A 353 9.02 -16.07 -132.97
C ARG A 353 9.84 -16.60 -131.78
N ASN A 354 11.11 -16.93 -131.98
CA ASN A 354 11.99 -17.32 -130.88
C ASN A 354 12.21 -16.19 -129.88
N LEU A 355 12.25 -14.93 -130.33
CA LEU A 355 12.32 -13.76 -129.45
C LEU A 355 11.00 -13.52 -128.69
N GLU A 356 9.83 -13.74 -129.33
CA GLU A 356 8.52 -13.71 -128.67
C GLU A 356 8.43 -14.74 -127.55
N ASP A 357 8.81 -16.00 -127.82
CA ASP A 357 8.80 -17.07 -126.84
C ASP A 357 9.77 -16.76 -125.67
N ALA A 358 10.96 -16.22 -125.97
CA ALA A 358 11.92 -15.78 -124.96
C ALA A 358 11.42 -14.60 -124.11
N LEU A 359 10.63 -13.68 -124.68
CA LEU A 359 10.03 -12.56 -123.94
C LEU A 359 8.95 -13.05 -122.98
N ILE A 360 8.08 -13.97 -123.42
CA ILE A 360 7.02 -14.56 -122.60
C ILE A 360 7.63 -15.32 -121.40
N GLU A 361 8.66 -16.14 -121.66
CA GLU A 361 9.37 -16.86 -120.60
C GLU A 361 10.00 -15.88 -119.59
N ASN A 362 10.61 -14.80 -120.07
CA ASN A 362 11.25 -13.79 -119.24
C ASN A 362 10.24 -13.00 -118.37
N ASP A 363 9.12 -12.56 -118.96
CA ASP A 363 8.06 -11.83 -118.25
C ASP A 363 7.36 -12.75 -117.22
N SER A 364 7.12 -14.03 -117.53
CA SER A 364 6.57 -15.00 -116.56
C SER A 364 7.50 -15.26 -115.36
N THR A 365 8.81 -15.30 -115.61
CA THR A 365 9.82 -15.45 -114.55
C THR A 365 9.86 -14.21 -113.65
N PHE A 366 9.69 -13.01 -114.23
CA PHE A 366 9.59 -11.76 -113.48
C PHE A 366 8.35 -11.75 -112.56
N GLU A 367 7.18 -12.16 -113.05
CA GLU A 367 5.96 -12.25 -112.24
C GLU A 367 6.11 -13.24 -111.07
N ALA A 368 6.73 -14.41 -111.30
CA ALA A 368 7.01 -15.38 -110.25
C ALA A 368 7.94 -14.82 -109.15
N LEU A 369 8.98 -14.07 -109.54
CA LEU A 369 9.89 -13.38 -108.61
C LEU A 369 9.19 -12.23 -107.85
N GLN A 370 8.25 -11.53 -108.50
CA GLN A 370 7.44 -10.49 -107.85
C GLN A 370 6.56 -11.06 -106.75
N ASP A 371 5.89 -12.19 -106.99
CA ASP A 371 5.08 -12.87 -105.98
C ASP A 371 5.94 -13.39 -104.80
N GLN A 372 7.09 -13.99 -105.09
CA GLN A 372 8.03 -14.45 -104.08
C GLN A 372 8.53 -13.29 -103.18
N SER A 373 8.87 -12.15 -103.79
CA SER A 373 9.29 -10.95 -103.07
C SER A 373 8.19 -10.42 -102.14
N ASN A 374 6.93 -10.43 -102.57
CA ASN A 374 5.81 -9.96 -101.76
C ASN A 374 5.58 -10.87 -100.54
N LYS A 375 5.66 -12.20 -100.73
CA LYS A 375 5.55 -13.19 -99.63
C LYS A 375 6.62 -12.98 -98.56
N VAL A 376 7.87 -12.74 -98.96
CA VAL A 376 8.98 -12.47 -98.02
C VAL A 376 8.72 -11.20 -97.19
N VAL A 377 8.16 -10.15 -97.80
CA VAL A 377 7.83 -8.90 -97.09
C VAL A 377 6.69 -9.08 -96.10
N GLU A 378 5.68 -9.90 -96.41
CA GLU A 378 4.60 -10.20 -95.47
C GLU A 378 5.08 -11.02 -94.25
N GLU A 379 5.91 -12.04 -94.46
CA GLU A 379 6.50 -12.79 -93.34
C GLU A 379 7.35 -11.90 -92.42
N LEU A 380 8.14 -11.00 -93.01
CA LEU A 380 8.91 -10.01 -92.27
C LEU A 380 8.03 -9.10 -91.41
N ARG A 381 6.91 -8.62 -91.94
CA ARG A 381 5.96 -7.79 -91.18
C ARG A 381 5.40 -8.55 -89.98
N LYS A 382 5.07 -9.84 -90.14
CA LYS A 382 4.55 -10.68 -89.06
C LYS A 382 5.56 -10.86 -87.93
N ILE A 383 6.81 -11.19 -88.28
CA ILE A 383 7.90 -11.36 -87.29
C ILE A 383 8.15 -10.05 -86.52
N ILE A 384 8.19 -8.91 -87.21
CA ILE A 384 8.40 -7.59 -86.58
C ILE A 384 7.25 -7.28 -85.60
N LEU A 385 6.01 -7.56 -85.97
CA LEU A 385 4.86 -7.32 -85.11
C LEU A 385 4.94 -8.17 -83.83
N GLU A 386 5.21 -9.48 -83.96
CA GLU A 386 5.36 -10.40 -82.82
C GLU A 386 6.49 -9.99 -81.88
N GLN A 387 7.64 -9.57 -82.43
CA GLN A 387 8.77 -9.08 -81.62
C GLN A 387 8.43 -7.76 -80.93
N SER A 388 7.73 -6.84 -81.60
CA SER A 388 7.32 -5.56 -81.01
C SER A 388 6.37 -5.74 -79.83
N GLU A 389 5.49 -6.75 -79.88
CA GLU A 389 4.62 -7.09 -78.74
C GLU A 389 5.39 -7.71 -77.57
N ARG A 390 6.37 -8.58 -77.85
CA ARG A 390 7.24 -9.14 -76.80
C ARG A 390 8.02 -8.05 -76.08
N ILE A 391 8.65 -7.14 -76.83
CA ILE A 391 9.40 -6.01 -76.27
C ILE A 391 8.50 -5.14 -75.38
N LYS A 392 7.28 -4.81 -75.83
CA LYS A 392 6.31 -4.06 -75.00
C LYS A 392 5.96 -4.77 -73.68
N LYS A 393 5.81 -6.10 -73.71
CA LYS A 393 5.52 -6.88 -72.49
C LYS A 393 6.72 -6.92 -71.53
N GLU A 394 7.94 -7.03 -72.05
CA GLU A 394 9.15 -7.00 -71.22
C GLU A 394 9.40 -5.61 -70.63
N ASP A 395 9.20 -4.55 -71.40
CA ASP A 395 9.30 -3.15 -70.95
C ASP A 395 8.29 -2.84 -69.83
N GLN A 396 7.05 -3.32 -69.96
CA GLN A 396 6.05 -3.21 -68.88
C GLN A 396 6.47 -3.95 -67.62
N LYS A 397 7.08 -5.14 -67.73
CA LYS A 397 7.59 -5.88 -66.57
C LYS A 397 8.75 -5.13 -65.91
N LEU A 398 9.65 -4.56 -66.70
CA LEU A 398 10.79 -3.79 -66.19
C LEU A 398 10.31 -2.57 -65.39
N HIS A 399 9.33 -1.82 -65.91
CA HIS A 399 8.74 -0.69 -65.19
C HIS A 399 8.04 -1.08 -63.88
N ILE A 400 7.40 -2.26 -63.80
CA ILE A 400 6.81 -2.75 -62.55
C ILE A 400 7.90 -3.06 -61.51
N LEU A 401 8.96 -3.76 -61.93
CA LEU A 401 10.11 -4.08 -61.08
C LEU A 401 10.82 -2.82 -60.55
N GLU A 402 10.98 -1.78 -61.38
CA GLU A 402 11.51 -0.49 -60.93
C GLU A 402 10.65 0.13 -59.82
N ILE A 403 9.32 0.12 -59.97
CA ILE A 403 8.40 0.64 -58.96
C ILE A 403 8.51 -0.15 -57.65
N GLU A 404 8.55 -1.49 -57.70
CA GLU A 404 8.71 -2.34 -56.52
C GLU A 404 10.03 -2.07 -55.79
N LEU A 405 11.13 -1.87 -56.53
CA LEU A 405 12.43 -1.51 -55.97
C LEU A 405 12.39 -0.15 -55.25
N TYR A 406 11.77 0.88 -55.86
CA TYR A 406 11.62 2.18 -55.21
C TYR A 406 10.78 2.10 -53.93
N VAL A 407 9.69 1.32 -53.93
CA VAL A 407 8.86 1.10 -52.74
C VAL A 407 9.66 0.40 -51.64
N ALA A 408 10.44 -0.61 -51.97
CA ALA A 408 11.29 -1.32 -51.01
C ALA A 408 12.34 -0.40 -50.38
N ILE A 409 12.99 0.47 -51.17
CA ILE A 409 13.98 1.44 -50.67
C ILE A 409 13.33 2.44 -49.71
N ILE A 410 12.17 3.00 -50.07
CA ILE A 410 11.44 3.95 -49.22
C ILE A 410 11.02 3.28 -47.91
N ALA A 411 10.49 2.06 -47.97
CA ALA A 411 10.12 1.29 -46.78
C ALA A 411 11.34 1.04 -45.87
N GLY A 412 12.50 0.70 -46.46
CA GLY A 412 13.75 0.53 -45.73
C GLY A 412 14.23 1.81 -45.03
N ILE A 413 14.12 2.96 -45.68
CA ILE A 413 14.49 4.27 -45.09
C ILE A 413 13.56 4.63 -43.93
N ILE A 414 12.24 4.40 -44.08
CA ILE A 414 11.27 4.65 -43.01
C ILE A 414 11.56 3.74 -41.81
N LEU A 415 11.81 2.45 -42.05
CA LEU A 415 12.14 1.49 -41.00
C LEU A 415 13.42 1.90 -40.26
N LEU A 416 14.47 2.31 -40.99
CA LEU A 416 15.71 2.81 -40.38
C LEU A 416 15.45 4.05 -39.51
N GLY A 417 14.63 5.00 -40.00
CA GLY A 417 14.22 6.17 -39.22
C GLY A 417 13.48 5.80 -37.94
N LEU A 418 12.58 4.81 -37.98
CA LEU A 418 11.88 4.31 -36.80
C LEU A 418 12.83 3.65 -35.80
N VAL A 419 13.79 2.84 -36.26
CA VAL A 419 14.80 2.20 -35.39
C VAL A 419 15.67 3.24 -34.70
N VAL A 420 16.15 4.26 -35.45
CA VAL A 420 16.95 5.35 -34.88
C VAL A 420 16.12 6.18 -33.89
N GLY A 421 14.88 6.51 -34.23
CA GLY A 421 13.97 7.23 -33.34
C GLY A 421 13.69 6.45 -32.04
N PHE A 422 13.43 5.15 -32.16
CA PHE A 422 13.22 4.25 -31.03
C PHE A 422 14.47 4.14 -30.14
N TYR A 423 15.67 4.12 -30.74
CA TYR A 423 16.94 4.12 -30.01
C TYR A 423 17.10 5.40 -29.16
N PHE A 424 16.89 6.58 -29.75
CA PHE A 424 16.99 7.85 -29.00
C PHE A 424 15.93 7.97 -27.90
N LEU A 425 14.68 7.55 -28.18
CA LEU A 425 13.61 7.53 -27.19
C LEU A 425 13.94 6.59 -26.03
N SER A 426 14.42 5.38 -26.32
CA SER A 426 14.83 4.40 -25.32
C SER A 426 15.97 4.93 -24.45
N LYS A 427 16.96 5.61 -25.05
CA LYS A 427 18.06 6.24 -24.31
C LYS A 427 17.56 7.33 -23.36
N ARG A 428 16.61 8.17 -23.80
CA ARG A 428 16.00 9.21 -22.96
C ARG A 428 15.17 8.61 -21.81
N LEU A 429 14.38 7.58 -22.09
CA LEU A 429 13.59 6.85 -21.08
C LEU A 429 14.49 6.21 -20.01
N ARG A 430 15.61 5.61 -20.42
CA ARG A 430 16.57 5.02 -19.48
C ARG A 430 17.18 6.06 -18.54
N LYS A 431 17.60 7.21 -19.08
CA LYS A 431 18.15 8.30 -18.26
C LYS A 431 17.12 8.83 -17.26
N GLN A 432 15.88 9.04 -17.68
CA GLN A 432 14.80 9.46 -16.77
C GLN A 432 14.49 8.42 -15.70
N LYS A 433 14.53 7.13 -16.05
CA LYS A 433 14.36 6.04 -15.07
C LYS A 433 15.47 6.05 -14.02
N GLU A 434 16.72 6.23 -14.43
CA GLU A 434 17.87 6.31 -13.52
C GLU A 434 17.75 7.52 -12.57
N GLU A 435 17.38 8.70 -13.07
CA GLU A 435 17.15 9.90 -12.24
C GLU A 435 16.01 9.69 -11.22
N ILE A 436 14.90 9.09 -11.63
CA ILE A 436 13.76 8.77 -10.74
C ILE A 436 14.17 7.74 -9.69
N GLN A 437 14.94 6.73 -10.05
CA GLN A 437 15.40 5.69 -9.13
C GLN A 437 16.29 6.29 -8.03
N HIS A 438 17.24 7.14 -8.39
CA HIS A 438 18.08 7.85 -7.42
C HIS A 438 17.26 8.76 -6.49
N ALA A 439 16.29 9.50 -7.03
CA ALA A 439 15.39 10.32 -6.20
C ALA A 439 14.56 9.46 -5.22
N TYR A 440 14.08 8.30 -5.66
CA TYR A 440 13.33 7.36 -4.82
C TYR A 440 14.19 6.78 -3.69
N GLU A 441 15.42 6.35 -3.99
CA GLU A 441 16.36 5.83 -2.99
C GLU A 441 16.70 6.88 -1.93
N ASN A 442 16.92 8.14 -2.34
CA ASN A 442 17.16 9.26 -1.43
C ASN A 442 15.97 9.50 -0.49
N ILE A 443 14.73 9.49 -1.01
CA ILE A 443 13.53 9.64 -0.19
C ILE A 443 13.37 8.46 0.78
N LYS A 444 13.61 7.23 0.32
CA LYS A 444 13.53 6.03 1.17
C LYS A 444 14.54 6.10 2.32
N ASN A 445 15.77 6.51 2.05
CA ASN A 445 16.79 6.70 3.07
C ASN A 445 16.35 7.76 4.08
N ILE A 446 15.92 8.94 3.62
CA ILE A 446 15.43 10.04 4.48
C ILE A 446 14.22 9.62 5.31
N SER A 447 13.29 8.85 4.75
CA SER A 447 12.13 8.35 5.49
C SER A 447 12.54 7.38 6.62
N SER A 448 13.50 6.50 6.38
CA SER A 448 14.03 5.61 7.43
C SER A 448 14.75 6.37 8.54
N ILE A 449 15.42 7.46 8.18
CA ILE A 449 16.08 8.38 9.12
C ILE A 449 15.03 9.13 9.95
N GLY A 450 14.01 9.66 9.29
CA GLY A 450 12.87 10.31 9.93
C GLY A 450 12.23 9.41 10.99
N GLN A 451 12.00 8.14 10.68
CA GLN A 451 11.48 7.17 11.65
C GLN A 451 12.38 7.04 12.89
N LYS A 452 13.69 6.83 12.72
CA LYS A 452 14.65 6.71 13.84
C LYS A 452 14.73 7.98 14.70
N VAL A 453 14.70 9.14 14.06
CA VAL A 453 14.71 10.45 14.74
C VAL A 453 13.43 10.62 15.56
N THR A 454 12.27 10.32 14.98
CA THR A 454 10.96 10.45 15.66
C THR A 454 10.70 9.41 16.74
N SER A 455 11.37 8.26 16.72
CA SER A 455 11.25 7.24 17.77
C SER A 455 12.09 7.53 19.01
N THR A 456 12.95 8.54 18.96
CA THR A 456 13.85 8.89 20.06
C THR A 456 13.27 10.07 20.83
N LEU A 457 13.16 9.92 22.16
CA LEU A 457 12.70 10.99 23.06
C LEU A 457 13.84 11.76 23.72
N ASP A 458 15.08 11.27 23.62
CA ASP A 458 16.28 11.96 24.10
C ASP A 458 16.81 12.93 23.04
N PHE A 459 16.87 14.22 23.38
CA PHE A 459 17.26 15.29 22.47
C PHE A 459 18.67 15.08 21.89
N ARG A 460 19.67 14.78 22.74
CA ARG A 460 21.06 14.65 22.30
C ARG A 460 21.22 13.48 21.34
N THR A 461 20.60 12.35 21.66
CA THR A 461 20.58 11.14 20.81
C THR A 461 19.84 11.39 19.49
N MET A 462 18.74 12.14 19.53
CA MET A 462 17.97 12.54 18.35
C MET A 462 18.83 13.38 17.40
N VAL A 463 19.50 14.42 17.89
CA VAL A 463 20.38 15.28 17.07
C VAL A 463 21.60 14.51 16.56
N GLN A 464 22.23 13.67 17.39
CA GLN A 464 23.33 12.80 16.97
C GLN A 464 22.90 11.86 15.83
N THR A 465 21.69 11.31 15.92
CA THR A 465 21.09 10.48 14.88
C THR A 465 20.84 11.30 13.61
N ALA A 466 20.27 12.50 13.73
CA ALA A 466 20.06 13.40 12.61
C ALA A 466 21.39 13.75 11.90
N ASN A 467 22.43 14.10 12.66
CA ASN A 467 23.76 14.40 12.16
C ASN A 467 24.41 13.21 11.43
N SER A 468 24.49 12.06 12.09
CA SER A 468 25.17 10.86 11.55
C SER A 468 24.55 10.42 10.23
N ASN A 469 23.23 10.56 10.12
CA ASN A 469 22.52 10.24 8.89
C ASN A 469 22.68 11.34 7.83
N MET A 470 22.72 12.62 8.22
CA MET A 470 22.87 13.72 7.27
C MET A 470 24.28 13.81 6.68
N ALA A 471 25.32 13.52 7.48
CA ALA A 471 26.71 13.46 7.04
C ALA A 471 26.95 12.44 5.90
N SER A 472 26.10 11.42 5.80
CA SER A 472 26.16 10.43 4.71
C SER A 472 25.49 10.89 3.40
N LEU A 473 24.68 11.94 3.45
CA LEU A 473 23.85 12.41 2.33
C LEU A 473 24.29 13.77 1.77
N ILE A 474 24.82 14.65 2.62
CA ILE A 474 25.20 16.02 2.25
C ILE A 474 26.66 16.29 2.63
N HIS A 475 27.42 16.88 1.69
CA HIS A 475 28.81 17.31 1.89
C HIS A 475 28.88 18.56 2.79
N SER A 476 28.65 18.37 4.09
CA SER A 476 28.75 19.41 5.11
C SER A 476 30.01 19.23 5.96
N SER A 477 30.66 20.34 6.30
CA SER A 477 31.75 20.38 7.28
C SER A 477 31.22 20.56 8.71
N PHE A 478 30.05 21.18 8.84
CA PHE A 478 29.37 21.50 10.08
C PHE A 478 27.89 21.15 9.98
N PHE A 479 27.33 20.57 11.04
CA PHE A 479 25.90 20.33 11.20
C PHE A 479 25.49 20.69 12.62
N GLY A 480 24.34 21.30 12.80
CA GLY A 480 23.88 21.72 14.12
C GLY A 480 22.37 21.80 14.22
N VAL A 481 21.86 21.58 15.42
CA VAL A 481 20.47 21.86 15.78
C VAL A 481 20.48 22.80 16.97
N GLY A 482 19.88 23.98 16.78
CA GLY A 482 19.65 24.97 17.83
C GLY A 482 18.23 24.88 18.35
N ILE A 483 18.03 24.67 19.66
CA ILE A 483 16.72 24.80 20.30
C ILE A 483 16.49 26.27 20.63
N TYR A 484 15.31 26.78 20.31
CA TYR A 484 14.92 28.12 20.70
C TYR A 484 14.28 28.10 22.10
N ASP A 485 14.95 28.76 23.07
CA ASP A 485 14.40 29.05 24.39
C ASP A 485 13.76 30.44 24.37
N GLU A 486 12.43 30.45 24.37
CA GLU A 486 11.63 31.67 24.36
C GLU A 486 11.72 32.46 25.68
N ALA A 487 11.95 31.79 26.82
CA ALA A 487 12.01 32.43 28.13
C ALA A 487 13.31 33.22 28.31
N GLU A 488 14.42 32.62 27.87
CA GLU A 488 15.77 33.23 27.95
C GLU A 488 16.14 34.01 26.68
N ALA A 489 15.26 34.07 25.69
CA ALA A 489 15.47 34.73 24.39
C ALA A 489 16.81 34.36 23.74
N ARG A 490 17.11 33.06 23.67
CA ARG A 490 18.37 32.52 23.12
C ARG A 490 18.16 31.21 22.37
N ILE A 491 19.13 30.85 21.55
CA ILE A 491 19.21 29.59 20.83
C ILE A 491 20.35 28.77 21.43
N GLU A 492 20.06 27.56 21.88
CA GLU A 492 21.04 26.62 22.41
C GLU A 492 21.42 25.60 21.34
N PHE A 493 22.66 25.66 20.85
CA PHE A 493 23.15 24.84 19.77
C PHE A 493 23.88 23.60 20.27
N LEU A 494 23.46 22.46 19.72
CA LEU A 494 24.23 21.22 19.73
C LEU A 494 24.85 21.00 18.34
N ASP A 495 26.14 21.32 18.24
CA ASP A 495 26.88 21.31 16.99
C ASP A 495 27.77 20.08 16.81
N PHE A 496 28.00 19.75 15.55
CA PHE A 496 28.89 18.70 15.10
C PHE A 496 29.82 19.24 14.03
N VAL A 497 31.12 19.04 14.22
CA VAL A 497 32.17 19.37 13.25
C VAL A 497 32.77 18.07 12.78
N LYS A 498 32.71 17.79 11.47
CA LYS A 498 33.17 16.51 10.89
C LYS A 498 32.64 15.26 11.62
N GLY A 499 31.43 15.33 12.17
CA GLY A 499 30.79 14.23 12.89
C GLY A 499 31.04 14.20 14.40
N GLU A 500 31.94 15.02 14.94
CA GLU A 500 32.24 15.07 16.38
C GLU A 500 31.47 16.20 17.07
N ALA A 501 30.79 15.86 18.17
CA ALA A 501 30.04 16.82 18.98
C ALA A 501 30.98 17.90 19.54
N GLN A 502 30.59 19.15 19.38
CA GLN A 502 31.28 20.30 19.96
C GLN A 502 30.69 20.65 21.33
N GLN A 503 31.37 21.55 22.03
CA GLN A 503 30.82 22.14 23.24
C GLN A 503 29.59 22.97 22.90
N ASP A 504 28.52 22.79 23.69
CA ASP A 504 27.27 23.53 23.52
C ASP A 504 27.55 25.05 23.62
N HIS A 505 26.92 25.82 22.73
CA HIS A 505 27.05 27.27 22.69
C HIS A 505 25.68 27.94 22.51
N PHE A 506 25.63 29.24 22.80
CA PHE A 506 24.39 30.02 22.75
C PHE A 506 24.50 31.17 21.76
N GLU A 507 23.42 31.43 21.02
CA GLU A 507 23.21 32.68 20.27
C GLU A 507 22.03 33.43 20.89
N TYR A 508 22.20 34.70 21.25
CA TYR A 508 21.11 35.50 21.83
C TYR A 508 20.28 36.16 20.73
N MET A 509 18.97 36.32 20.96
CA MET A 509 18.06 36.84 19.93
C MET A 509 18.29 38.33 19.59
N ASP A 510 19.08 39.06 20.37
CA ASP A 510 19.51 40.44 20.08
C ASP A 510 20.77 40.50 19.17
N GLU A 511 21.46 39.38 18.96
CA GLU A 511 22.58 39.25 18.02
C GLU A 511 22.07 39.16 16.55
N GLU A 512 21.59 40.28 16.01
CA GLU A 512 20.95 40.34 14.69
C GLU A 512 21.87 40.04 13.49
N ASP A 513 23.17 39.87 13.72
CA ASP A 513 24.16 39.47 12.72
C ASP A 513 24.41 37.96 12.66
N LYS A 514 23.59 37.16 13.35
CA LYS A 514 23.62 35.69 13.33
C LYS A 514 22.55 35.12 12.40
N PHE A 515 22.94 34.17 11.54
CA PHE A 515 22.02 33.56 10.58
C PHE A 515 20.94 32.70 11.25
N GLY A 516 21.26 32.03 12.36
CA GLY A 516 20.30 31.28 13.18
C GLY A 516 19.21 32.19 13.75
N VAL A 517 19.61 33.31 14.37
CA VAL A 517 18.70 34.36 14.87
C VAL A 517 17.82 34.92 13.75
N TRP A 518 18.41 35.24 12.60
CA TRP A 518 17.63 35.74 11.45
C TRP A 518 16.60 34.71 10.97
N CYS A 519 17.00 33.44 10.87
CA CYS A 519 16.14 32.33 10.44
C CYS A 519 14.90 32.18 11.34
N ILE A 520 15.10 32.26 12.67
CA ILE A 520 14.01 32.17 13.65
C ILE A 520 13.13 33.42 13.61
N LYS A 521 13.71 34.63 13.65
CA LYS A 521 12.92 35.90 13.66
C LYS A 521 12.01 36.02 12.44
N ASN A 522 12.50 35.61 11.27
CA ASN A 522 11.76 35.73 10.01
C ASN A 522 10.92 34.49 9.70
N ASN A 523 11.14 33.38 10.40
CA ASN A 523 10.55 32.08 10.09
C ASN A 523 10.73 31.70 8.61
N GLN A 524 11.94 31.88 8.09
CA GLN A 524 12.28 31.65 6.68
C GLN A 524 13.65 30.98 6.57
N PRO A 525 13.86 30.13 5.55
CA PRO A 525 15.14 29.49 5.33
C PRO A 525 16.22 30.51 4.90
N VAL A 526 17.44 30.31 5.39
CA VAL A 526 18.65 30.99 4.91
C VAL A 526 19.40 30.03 4.00
N THR A 527 19.74 30.45 2.78
CA THR A 527 20.51 29.61 1.86
C THR A 527 21.57 30.46 1.18
N ILE A 528 22.83 30.10 1.43
CA ILE A 528 24.00 30.83 0.98
C ILE A 528 24.95 29.82 0.33
N ASN A 529 25.21 30.00 -0.96
CA ASN A 529 26.21 29.21 -1.70
C ASN A 529 27.53 29.96 -1.85
N ASN A 530 27.53 31.29 -1.71
CA ASN A 530 28.73 32.10 -1.67
C ASN A 530 28.57 33.23 -0.65
N LEU A 531 29.11 33.01 0.56
CA LEU A 531 28.99 33.94 1.68
C LEU A 531 29.41 35.35 1.31
N GLU A 532 30.57 35.54 0.67
CA GLU A 532 31.14 36.85 0.31
C GLU A 532 30.18 37.72 -0.52
N MET A 533 29.36 37.11 -1.38
CA MET A 533 28.40 37.84 -2.22
C MET A 533 27.01 37.93 -1.61
N GLN A 534 26.56 36.87 -0.93
CA GLN A 534 25.15 36.69 -0.57
C GLN A 534 24.80 37.10 0.87
N TYR A 535 25.79 37.29 1.76
CA TYR A 535 25.49 37.72 3.15
C TYR A 535 24.68 39.03 3.21
N ARG A 536 24.87 39.90 2.22
CA ARG A 536 24.19 41.21 2.11
C ARG A 536 22.68 41.10 1.93
N ASN A 537 22.18 39.93 1.54
CA ASN A 537 20.75 39.66 1.45
C ASN A 537 20.09 39.58 2.85
N TYR A 538 20.88 39.29 3.88
CA TYR A 538 20.42 39.06 5.25
C TYR A 538 20.89 40.16 6.20
N PHE A 539 22.14 40.61 6.07
CA PHE A 539 22.73 41.63 6.95
C PHE A 539 23.27 42.84 6.19
N LYS A 540 23.18 44.02 6.80
CA LYS A 540 23.73 45.27 6.25
C LYS A 540 25.22 45.48 6.56
N LYS A 541 25.70 44.92 7.68
CA LYS A 541 27.09 45.06 8.13
C LYS A 541 27.97 43.99 7.47
N PRO A 542 29.24 44.31 7.16
CA PRO A 542 30.19 43.33 6.63
C PRO A 542 30.53 42.28 7.69
N ILE A 543 30.57 41.01 7.28
CA ILE A 543 31.00 39.88 8.12
C ILE A 543 32.51 39.70 7.95
N LYS A 544 33.22 39.37 9.04
CA LYS A 544 34.63 38.96 8.99
C LYS A 544 34.72 37.54 8.45
N ILE A 545 35.44 37.35 7.34
CA ILE A 545 35.61 36.05 6.69
C ILE A 545 37.08 35.64 6.85
N ASP A 546 37.33 34.48 7.45
CA ASP A 546 38.63 33.84 7.56
C ASP A 546 38.62 32.40 6.99
N GLU A 547 39.73 31.68 7.13
CA GLU A 547 39.85 30.31 6.59
C GLU A 547 38.93 29.28 7.25
N HIS A 548 38.46 29.54 8.48
CA HIS A 548 37.58 28.66 9.23
C HIS A 548 36.10 29.04 9.08
N THR A 549 35.82 30.18 8.45
CA THR A 549 34.47 30.68 8.21
C THR A 549 33.78 29.85 7.10
N PRO A 550 32.61 29.27 7.36
CA PRO A 550 31.86 28.54 6.33
C PRO A 550 31.49 29.45 5.15
N LYS A 551 31.77 28.98 3.93
CA LYS A 551 31.59 29.73 2.68
C LYS A 551 30.23 29.47 2.04
N SER A 552 29.58 28.36 2.40
CA SER A 552 28.18 28.08 2.09
C SER A 552 27.47 27.50 3.31
N MET A 553 26.16 27.76 3.44
CA MET A 553 25.34 27.34 4.57
C MET A 553 23.84 27.28 4.23
N ILE A 554 23.14 26.39 4.92
CA ILE A 554 21.68 26.28 4.96
C ILE A 554 21.25 26.38 6.42
N TYR A 555 20.34 27.29 6.74
CA TYR A 555 19.58 27.27 8.00
C TYR A 555 18.10 27.11 7.68
N LEU A 556 17.42 26.23 8.41
CA LEU A 556 15.98 26.00 8.28
C LEU A 556 15.31 26.14 9.64
N PRO A 557 14.16 26.83 9.75
CA PRO A 557 13.43 26.90 11.00
C PRO A 557 12.82 25.52 11.31
N LEU A 558 12.92 25.10 12.57
CA LEU A 558 12.21 23.93 13.08
C LEU A 558 10.87 24.40 13.60
N THR A 559 9.79 24.05 12.90
CA THR A 559 8.45 24.54 13.23
C THR A 559 7.47 23.39 13.40
N PHE A 560 6.62 23.48 14.42
CA PHE A 560 5.53 22.54 14.66
C PHE A 560 4.26 23.32 15.06
N GLU A 561 3.14 23.07 14.38
CA GLU A 561 1.84 23.74 14.63
C GLU A 561 1.94 25.28 14.80
N ASN A 562 2.66 25.94 13.90
CA ASN A 562 2.94 27.40 13.91
C ASN A 562 3.83 27.91 15.06
N LYS A 563 4.38 27.04 15.91
CA LYS A 563 5.41 27.40 16.88
C LYS A 563 6.80 27.14 16.31
N ILE A 564 7.72 28.07 16.51
CA ILE A 564 9.14 27.88 16.20
C ILE A 564 9.79 27.20 17.40
N LEU A 565 10.32 26.00 17.18
CA LEU A 565 11.00 25.20 18.20
C LEU A 565 12.52 25.43 18.17
N GLY A 566 13.05 25.94 17.07
CA GLY A 566 14.49 26.07 16.89
C GLY A 566 14.90 26.25 15.44
N VAL A 567 16.14 25.89 15.15
CA VAL A 567 16.76 25.98 13.82
C VAL A 567 17.67 24.77 13.60
N ILE A 568 17.75 24.29 12.36
CA ILE A 568 18.71 23.26 11.93
C ILE A 568 19.62 23.85 10.87
N THR A 569 20.91 23.54 10.94
CA THR A 569 21.92 24.10 10.04
C THR A 569 22.84 23.02 9.48
N ALA A 570 23.24 23.23 8.22
CA ALA A 570 24.33 22.52 7.56
C ALA A 570 25.24 23.53 6.86
N GLN A 571 26.55 23.44 7.05
CA GLN A 571 27.51 24.43 6.54
C GLN A 571 28.76 23.77 5.97
N SER A 572 29.43 24.45 5.03
CA SER A 572 30.64 23.96 4.36
C SER A 572 31.69 25.06 4.23
N LEU A 573 32.96 24.67 4.30
CA LEU A 573 34.12 25.54 4.03
C LEU A 573 34.33 25.82 2.53
N GLU A 574 33.56 25.15 1.67
CA GLU A 574 33.61 25.31 0.21
C GLU A 574 32.48 26.21 -0.30
N LYS A 575 32.68 26.87 -1.45
CA LYS A 575 31.62 27.61 -2.13
C LYS A 575 30.78 26.65 -2.97
N ASN A 576 29.47 26.92 -3.09
CA ASN A 576 28.51 26.13 -3.85
C ASN A 576 28.42 24.65 -3.43
N ALA A 577 28.63 24.36 -2.15
CA ALA A 577 28.56 22.98 -1.65
C ALA A 577 27.13 22.41 -1.66
N PHE A 578 26.10 23.27 -1.68
CA PHE A 578 24.70 22.85 -1.59
C PHE A 578 23.91 23.15 -2.88
N ASN A 579 23.16 22.15 -3.32
CA ASN A 579 22.24 22.24 -4.44
C ASN A 579 20.76 22.18 -3.96
N ASP A 580 19.81 22.32 -4.88
CA ASP A 580 18.37 22.30 -4.56
C ASP A 580 17.87 20.96 -3.98
N ILE A 581 18.54 19.85 -4.30
CA ILE A 581 18.23 18.54 -3.75
C ILE A 581 18.63 18.52 -2.27
N ASP A 582 19.83 18.99 -1.94
CA ASP A 582 20.33 19.08 -0.55
C ASP A 582 19.39 19.92 0.33
N LEU A 583 18.90 21.04 -0.19
CA LEU A 583 17.91 21.87 0.52
C LEU A 583 16.61 21.11 0.79
N LYS A 584 16.08 20.37 -0.18
CA LYS A 584 14.86 19.55 0.00
C LYS A 584 15.07 18.41 1.00
N MET A 585 16.25 17.80 0.99
CA MET A 585 16.61 16.77 1.98
C MET A 585 16.66 17.37 3.39
N MET A 586 17.35 18.51 3.55
CA MET A 586 17.39 19.26 4.81
C MET A 586 16.01 19.68 5.29
N GLN A 587 15.12 20.14 4.41
CA GLN A 587 13.73 20.49 4.76
C GLN A 587 12.93 19.29 5.27
N THR A 588 13.11 18.14 4.62
CA THR A 588 12.45 16.90 5.05
C THR A 588 12.96 16.46 6.42
N LEU A 589 14.27 16.51 6.64
CA LEU A 589 14.87 16.21 7.95
C LEU A 589 14.42 17.22 9.02
N ALA A 590 14.40 18.52 8.70
CA ALA A 590 13.92 19.57 9.58
C ALA A 590 12.49 19.31 10.04
N SER A 591 11.61 18.84 9.15
CA SER A 591 10.25 18.44 9.51
C SER A 591 10.24 17.27 10.50
N TYR A 592 11.06 16.23 10.29
CA TYR A 592 11.14 15.10 11.22
C TYR A 592 11.72 15.51 12.58
N VAL A 593 12.77 16.31 12.59
CA VAL A 593 13.39 16.84 13.81
C VAL A 593 12.40 17.74 14.56
N SER A 594 11.59 18.54 13.86
CA SER A 594 10.55 19.39 14.48
C SER A 594 9.51 18.54 15.20
N VAL A 595 9.03 17.46 14.57
CA VAL A 595 8.08 16.52 15.19
C VAL A 595 8.71 15.84 16.40
N ALA A 596 9.94 15.33 16.25
CA ALA A 596 10.65 14.62 17.30
C ALA A 596 10.93 15.53 18.51
N LEU A 597 11.37 16.77 18.28
CA LEU A 597 11.61 17.77 19.31
C LEU A 597 10.32 18.14 20.06
N SER A 598 9.19 18.28 19.34
CA SER A 598 7.89 18.50 19.95
C SER A 598 7.47 17.31 20.84
N ASN A 599 7.67 16.08 20.36
CA ASN A 599 7.34 14.87 21.11
C ASN A 599 8.20 14.72 22.37
N ALA A 600 9.52 14.99 22.27
CA ALA A 600 10.44 14.96 23.40
C ALA A 600 10.02 15.96 24.49
N ASN A 601 9.74 17.21 24.10
CA ASN A 601 9.28 18.25 25.03
C ASN A 601 7.95 17.88 25.69
N ALA A 602 6.98 17.36 24.92
CA ALA A 602 5.69 16.90 25.46
C ALA A 602 5.87 15.77 26.47
N TYR A 603 6.75 14.80 26.18
CA TYR A 603 7.07 13.70 27.08
C TYR A 603 7.69 14.18 28.39
N ASP A 604 8.64 15.11 28.34
CA ASP A 604 9.29 15.65 29.54
C ASP A 604 8.31 16.43 30.43
N VAL A 605 7.39 17.20 29.83
CA VAL A 605 6.31 17.87 30.55
C VAL A 605 5.41 16.85 31.25
N ILE A 606 4.97 15.80 30.54
CA ILE A 606 4.13 14.74 31.12
C ILE A 606 4.86 14.03 32.26
N LYS A 607 6.13 13.67 32.05
CA LYS A 607 6.97 13.00 33.06
C LYS A 607 7.13 13.85 34.32
N SER A 608 7.40 15.15 34.16
CA SER A 608 7.50 16.10 35.27
C SER A 608 6.17 16.24 36.02
N LYS A 609 5.05 16.38 35.29
CA LYS A 609 3.71 16.47 35.90
C LYS A 609 3.34 15.19 36.66
N ASN A 610 3.59 14.02 36.08
CA ASN A 610 3.36 12.73 36.75
C ASN A 610 4.19 12.63 38.02
N LYS A 611 5.48 13.00 37.98
CA LYS A 611 6.33 13.02 39.17
C LYS A 611 5.73 13.91 40.27
N ASN A 612 5.36 15.15 39.95
CA ASN A 612 4.78 16.07 40.93
C ASN A 612 3.46 15.56 41.52
N ILE A 613 2.62 14.91 40.71
CA ILE A 613 1.38 14.27 41.18
C ILE A 613 1.72 13.12 42.13
N THR A 614 2.62 12.21 41.73
CA THR A 614 3.06 11.09 42.57
C THR A 614 3.65 11.56 43.90
N ASP A 615 4.50 12.59 43.88
CA ASP A 615 5.09 13.18 45.09
C ASP A 615 4.00 13.77 46.01
N SER A 616 2.96 14.40 45.44
CA SER A 616 1.83 14.92 46.20
C SER A 616 0.97 13.82 46.83
N ILE A 617 0.78 12.70 46.13
CA ILE A 617 0.03 11.54 46.66
C ILE A 617 0.84 10.84 47.76
N ARG A 618 2.17 10.73 47.61
CA ARG A 618 3.05 10.20 48.67
C ARG A 618 3.01 11.06 49.93
N TYR A 619 2.91 12.39 49.78
CA TYR A 619 2.71 13.26 50.93
C TYR A 619 1.37 12.99 51.64
N ALA A 620 0.29 12.73 50.88
CA ALA A 620 -0.99 12.32 51.45
C ALA A 620 -0.89 10.97 52.18
N GLN A 621 -0.09 10.02 51.67
CA GLN A 621 0.20 8.75 52.36
C GLN A 621 0.85 8.99 53.72
N THR A 622 1.84 9.88 53.81
CA THR A 622 2.46 10.22 55.09
C THR A 622 1.45 10.79 56.10
N ILE A 623 0.47 11.58 55.65
CA ILE A 623 -0.62 12.07 56.50
C ILE A 623 -1.51 10.93 56.97
N GLN A 624 -1.89 10.02 56.07
CA GLN A 624 -2.70 8.85 56.39
C GLN A 624 -1.99 7.91 57.38
N GLU A 625 -0.71 7.62 57.17
CA GLU A 625 0.09 6.81 58.09
C GLU A 625 0.24 7.45 59.47
N ALA A 626 0.33 8.79 59.54
CA ALA A 626 0.42 9.51 60.80
C ALA A 626 -0.84 9.45 61.66
N VAL A 627 -2.03 9.19 61.07
CA VAL A 627 -3.29 9.01 61.83
C VAL A 627 -3.55 7.56 62.22
N MET A 628 -2.78 6.61 61.69
CA MET A 628 -2.85 5.19 62.07
C MET A 628 -2.02 4.90 63.32
N PRO A 629 -2.40 3.91 64.14
CA PRO A 629 -1.62 3.57 65.32
C PRO A 629 -0.30 2.92 64.92
N SER A 630 0.78 3.43 65.50
CA SER A 630 2.12 2.86 65.34
C SER A 630 2.22 1.48 65.98
N GLU A 631 3.21 0.69 65.54
CA GLU A 631 3.49 -0.63 66.12
C GLU A 631 3.71 -0.57 67.64
N SER A 632 4.40 0.46 68.13
CA SER A 632 4.60 0.66 69.57
C SER A 632 3.30 0.91 70.32
N GLN A 633 2.34 1.62 69.74
CA GLN A 633 1.03 1.83 70.34
C GLN A 633 0.24 0.53 70.36
N MET A 634 0.20 -0.20 69.24
CA MET A 634 -0.48 -1.50 69.17
C MET A 634 0.06 -2.50 70.21
N ARG A 635 1.39 -2.62 70.35
CA ARG A 635 2.04 -3.49 71.35
C ARG A 635 1.78 -3.09 72.81
N THR A 636 1.31 -1.88 73.07
CA THR A 636 0.92 -1.45 74.43
C THR A 636 -0.38 -2.13 74.87
N PHE A 637 -1.26 -2.48 73.93
CA PHE A 637 -2.59 -3.03 74.22
C PHE A 637 -2.72 -4.51 73.82
N PHE A 638 -2.01 -4.93 72.77
CA PHE A 638 -2.07 -6.28 72.22
C PHE A 638 -0.70 -6.93 72.27
N ASP A 639 -0.60 -8.02 73.05
CA ASP A 639 0.65 -8.75 73.26
C ASP A 639 1.05 -9.54 71.99
N ASP A 640 0.06 -10.09 71.27
CA ASP A 640 0.25 -10.92 70.08
C ASP A 640 -0.82 -10.60 69.02
N TYR A 641 -0.40 -10.02 67.90
CA TYR A 641 -1.28 -9.59 66.81
C TYR A 641 -0.52 -9.55 65.47
N PHE A 642 -1.25 -9.53 64.36
CA PHE A 642 -0.72 -9.19 63.05
C PHE A 642 -1.64 -8.23 62.30
N VAL A 643 -1.05 -7.48 61.37
CA VAL A 643 -1.77 -6.63 60.42
C VAL A 643 -1.26 -6.94 59.02
N ILE A 644 -2.18 -7.24 58.12
CA ILE A 644 -1.98 -7.22 56.67
C ILE A 644 -2.67 -5.95 56.19
N TYR A 645 -1.90 -5.03 55.62
CA TYR A 645 -2.40 -3.76 55.08
C TYR A 645 -1.76 -3.54 53.71
N ARG A 646 -2.56 -3.65 52.66
CA ARG A 646 -2.14 -3.47 51.27
C ARG A 646 -3.09 -2.48 50.61
N ALA A 647 -2.66 -1.23 50.50
CA ALA A 647 -3.35 -0.24 49.68
C ALA A 647 -3.32 -0.68 48.21
N LYS A 648 -4.42 -0.49 47.49
CA LYS A 648 -4.52 -0.74 46.05
C LYS A 648 -3.67 0.26 45.26
N ASP A 649 -3.74 1.53 45.66
CA ASP A 649 -2.92 2.61 45.13
C ASP A 649 -1.85 3.01 46.17
N ILE A 650 -1.36 4.26 46.14
CA ILE A 650 -0.41 4.79 47.13
C ILE A 650 -1.08 5.09 48.48
N VAL A 651 -2.37 5.42 48.48
CA VAL A 651 -3.18 5.67 49.69
C VAL A 651 -4.45 4.84 49.65
N SER A 652 -4.97 4.50 50.82
CA SER A 652 -6.04 3.52 50.99
C SER A 652 -7.36 4.14 51.46
N GLY A 653 -8.50 3.61 51.04
CA GLY A 653 -9.79 3.82 51.73
C GLY A 653 -9.84 3.14 53.10
N ASP A 654 -9.05 2.09 53.28
CA ASP A 654 -8.96 1.35 54.55
C ASP A 654 -8.07 2.06 55.56
N ILE A 655 -8.53 2.06 56.81
CA ILE A 655 -7.75 2.48 57.97
C ILE A 655 -8.12 1.64 59.19
N TYR A 656 -7.15 1.35 60.04
CA TYR A 656 -7.41 0.83 61.38
C TYR A 656 -7.06 1.86 62.43
N TRP A 657 -7.83 1.85 63.50
CA TRP A 657 -7.85 2.90 64.50
C TRP A 657 -7.84 2.30 65.90
N LEU A 658 -7.09 2.95 66.79
CA LEU A 658 -6.95 2.57 68.19
C LEU A 658 -7.26 3.78 69.08
N GLY A 659 -8.12 3.59 70.07
CA GLY A 659 -8.45 4.63 71.03
C GLY A 659 -7.21 5.12 71.78
N HIS A 660 -7.04 6.44 71.87
CA HIS A 660 -5.80 7.05 72.37
C HIS A 660 -5.51 6.74 73.85
N ASN A 661 -6.56 6.53 74.65
CA ASN A 661 -6.44 6.28 76.08
C ASN A 661 -7.35 5.10 76.49
N PRO A 662 -6.87 4.21 77.37
CA PRO A 662 -7.75 3.24 78.00
C PRO A 662 -8.89 3.96 78.73
N ILE A 663 -10.10 3.46 78.53
CA ILE A 663 -11.30 3.98 79.18
C ILE A 663 -11.42 3.27 80.53
N ILE A 664 -11.18 4.01 81.60
CA ILE A 664 -11.26 3.50 82.97
C ILE A 664 -12.63 3.84 83.55
N THR A 665 -13.43 2.81 83.81
CA THR A 665 -14.79 2.92 84.34
C THR A 665 -15.04 1.79 85.33
N ASP A 666 -15.58 2.10 86.51
CA ASP A 666 -15.87 1.10 87.57
C ASP A 666 -14.68 0.18 87.93
N GLY A 667 -13.46 0.72 87.89
CA GLY A 667 -12.22 -0.03 88.16
C GLY A 667 -11.80 -0.98 87.02
N ARG A 668 -12.52 -0.98 85.90
CA ARG A 668 -12.25 -1.78 84.70
C ARG A 668 -11.58 -0.91 83.64
N THR A 669 -10.72 -1.53 82.83
CA THR A 669 -10.00 -0.84 81.75
C THR A 669 -10.46 -1.39 80.41
N TRP A 670 -10.98 -0.50 79.57
CA TRP A 670 -11.48 -0.81 78.23
C TRP A 670 -10.58 -0.18 77.17
N THR A 671 -10.36 -0.89 76.07
CA THR A 671 -9.62 -0.40 74.90
C THR A 671 -10.54 -0.41 73.69
N SER A 672 -10.62 0.69 72.96
CA SER A 672 -11.39 0.79 71.72
C SER A 672 -10.52 0.48 70.52
N PHE A 673 -11.03 -0.30 69.58
CA PHE A 673 -10.34 -0.63 68.34
C PHE A 673 -11.32 -0.70 67.18
N ALA A 674 -10.91 -0.25 66.00
CA ALA A 674 -11.75 -0.27 64.83
C ALA A 674 -10.99 -0.58 63.55
N LEU A 675 -11.65 -1.26 62.63
CA LEU A 675 -11.27 -1.36 61.22
C LEU A 675 -12.34 -0.64 60.39
N ILE A 676 -11.91 0.27 59.53
CA ILE A 676 -12.76 1.16 58.75
C ILE A 676 -12.38 0.99 57.27
N ASP A 677 -13.38 0.79 56.44
CA ASP A 677 -13.31 0.63 54.99
C ASP A 677 -14.15 1.75 54.37
N CYS A 678 -13.50 2.80 53.88
CA CYS A 678 -14.19 3.96 53.31
C CYS A 678 -14.55 3.76 51.84
N THR A 679 -15.60 4.44 51.38
CA THR A 679 -16.00 4.40 49.98
C THR A 679 -14.89 4.93 49.07
N GLY A 680 -14.51 4.09 48.11
CA GLY A 680 -13.49 4.41 47.10
C GLY A 680 -12.06 4.15 47.61
N HIS A 681 -11.14 4.08 46.67
CA HIS A 681 -9.71 3.83 46.91
C HIS A 681 -8.87 5.00 46.37
N GLY A 682 -7.55 4.96 46.59
CA GLY A 682 -6.66 6.02 46.15
C GLY A 682 -6.99 7.35 46.85
N VAL A 683 -6.64 8.49 46.22
CA VAL A 683 -6.68 9.80 46.88
C VAL A 683 -8.02 10.12 47.56
N PRO A 684 -9.20 9.93 46.92
CA PRO A 684 -10.48 10.15 47.59
C PRO A 684 -10.66 9.27 48.82
N GLY A 685 -10.43 7.95 48.70
CA GLY A 685 -10.51 7.01 49.83
C GLY A 685 -9.59 7.39 50.98
N GLY A 686 -8.36 7.82 50.67
CA GLY A 686 -7.39 8.26 51.67
C GLY A 686 -7.83 9.49 52.47
N PHE A 687 -8.45 10.48 51.83
CA PHE A 687 -9.04 11.62 52.55
C PHE A 687 -10.22 11.19 53.42
N MET A 688 -11.06 10.29 52.91
CA MET A 688 -12.21 9.76 53.66
C MET A 688 -11.76 9.01 54.91
N SER A 689 -10.69 8.22 54.82
CA SER A 689 -10.15 7.45 55.95
C SER A 689 -9.55 8.36 57.04
N VAL A 690 -8.88 9.45 56.67
CA VAL A 690 -8.39 10.46 57.62
C VAL A 690 -9.55 11.19 58.32
N ILE A 691 -10.60 11.58 57.57
CA ILE A 691 -11.80 12.19 58.13
C ILE A 691 -12.50 11.22 59.09
N ALA A 692 -12.64 9.96 58.69
CA ALA A 692 -13.24 8.91 59.49
C ALA A 692 -12.50 8.73 60.83
N SER A 693 -11.17 8.61 60.78
CA SER A 693 -10.31 8.47 61.97
C SER A 693 -10.46 9.67 62.92
N TYR A 694 -10.44 10.90 62.38
CA TYR A 694 -10.63 12.11 63.17
C TYR A 694 -12.00 12.16 63.86
N LEU A 695 -13.08 11.94 63.11
CA LEU A 695 -14.44 11.96 63.65
C LEU A 695 -14.66 10.85 64.68
N LEU A 696 -14.09 9.67 64.46
CA LEU A 696 -14.16 8.57 65.41
C LEU A 696 -13.47 8.91 66.73
N SER A 697 -12.29 9.51 66.69
CA SER A 697 -11.60 10.02 67.90
C SER A 697 -12.40 11.11 68.63
N GLU A 698 -13.05 12.02 67.89
CA GLU A 698 -13.90 13.04 68.47
C GLU A 698 -15.13 12.44 69.18
N VAL A 699 -15.78 11.46 68.53
CA VAL A 699 -16.95 10.74 69.07
C VAL A 699 -16.56 9.95 70.32
N GLU A 700 -15.47 9.17 70.27
CA GLU A 700 -14.97 8.44 71.44
C GLU A 700 -14.73 9.40 72.61
N THR A 701 -13.95 10.45 72.38
CA THR A 701 -13.59 11.43 73.42
C THR A 701 -14.83 12.07 74.05
N SER A 702 -15.82 12.42 73.22
CA SER A 702 -17.07 13.02 73.67
C SER A 702 -17.88 12.07 74.55
N LEU A 703 -18.04 10.82 74.13
CA LEU A 703 -18.82 9.82 74.87
C LEU A 703 -18.11 9.42 76.18
N VAL A 704 -16.79 9.25 76.17
CA VAL A 704 -16.00 8.96 77.38
C VAL A 704 -16.08 10.12 78.39
N GLY A 705 -16.05 11.36 77.91
CA GLY A 705 -16.19 12.55 78.76
C GLY A 705 -17.54 12.65 79.47
N LEU A 706 -18.63 12.22 78.81
CA LEU A 706 -19.97 12.17 79.40
C LEU A 706 -20.07 11.09 80.49
N SER A 707 -19.48 9.91 80.27
CA SER A 707 -19.46 8.82 81.25
C SER A 707 -18.76 9.20 82.56
N LYS A 708 -17.79 10.13 82.54
CA LYS A 708 -17.08 10.60 83.75
C LYS A 708 -17.88 11.60 84.60
N ARG A 709 -18.94 12.22 84.07
CA ARG A 709 -19.68 13.33 84.73
C ARG A 709 -20.91 12.89 85.54
N GLY A 710 -21.03 11.61 85.89
CA GLY A 710 -22.09 11.11 86.77
C GLY A 710 -23.37 10.64 86.07
N ALA A 711 -23.33 10.48 84.74
CA ALA A 711 -24.29 9.62 84.04
C ALA A 711 -23.86 8.16 84.20
N ASP A 712 -24.83 7.30 84.50
CA ASP A 712 -24.69 5.84 84.59
C ASP A 712 -23.62 5.29 83.61
N THR A 713 -22.66 4.54 84.15
CA THR A 713 -21.46 4.02 83.45
C THR A 713 -21.76 3.07 82.29
N THR A 714 -23.05 2.86 82.03
CA THR A 714 -23.67 2.12 80.93
C THR A 714 -23.57 2.82 79.54
N TYR A 715 -23.01 4.03 79.43
CA TYR A 715 -23.12 4.87 78.23
C TYR A 715 -22.11 4.63 77.08
N TYR A 716 -20.94 4.02 77.32
CA TYR A 716 -19.97 3.77 76.24
C TYR A 716 -20.15 2.37 75.64
N LYS A 717 -20.92 2.28 74.56
CA LYS A 717 -21.16 1.03 73.81
C LYS A 717 -20.84 1.19 72.32
N PRO A 718 -20.21 0.19 71.67
CA PRO A 718 -19.92 0.19 70.23
C PRO A 718 -21.05 0.69 69.33
N ALA A 719 -22.28 0.22 69.55
CA ALA A 719 -23.43 0.65 68.75
C ALA A 719 -23.68 2.17 68.84
N LEU A 720 -23.57 2.76 70.03
CA LEU A 720 -23.76 4.20 70.21
C LEU A 720 -22.63 5.00 69.54
N VAL A 721 -21.40 4.49 69.59
CA VAL A 721 -20.26 5.09 68.87
C VAL A 721 -20.57 5.14 67.37
N LEU A 722 -21.05 4.04 66.79
CA LEU A 722 -21.42 3.99 65.37
C LEU A 722 -22.59 4.92 65.03
N GLU A 723 -23.62 5.04 65.88
CA GLU A 723 -24.73 5.99 65.67
C GLU A 723 -24.25 7.45 65.68
N GLN A 724 -23.36 7.80 66.63
CA GLN A 724 -22.80 9.15 66.70
C GLN A 724 -21.85 9.42 65.54
N LEU A 725 -21.04 8.43 65.13
CA LEU A 725 -20.18 8.55 63.97
C LEU A 725 -20.99 8.79 62.69
N ASP A 726 -22.09 8.05 62.48
CA ASP A 726 -23.00 8.25 61.35
C ASP A 726 -23.58 9.66 61.30
N ALA A 727 -24.08 10.17 62.43
CA ALA A 727 -24.60 11.53 62.51
C ALA A 727 -23.53 12.58 62.19
N ARG A 728 -22.35 12.49 62.82
CA ARG A 728 -21.25 13.45 62.61
C ARG A 728 -20.67 13.39 61.20
N PHE A 729 -20.57 12.20 60.63
CA PHE A 729 -20.07 12.02 59.27
C PHE A 729 -21.03 12.61 58.23
N ARG A 730 -22.34 12.39 58.39
CA ARG A 730 -23.37 13.00 57.54
C ARG A 730 -23.33 14.52 57.57
N GLU A 731 -23.13 15.09 58.75
CA GLU A 731 -22.96 16.53 58.96
C GLU A 731 -21.68 17.06 58.31
N ALA A 732 -20.53 16.41 58.57
CA ALA A 732 -19.22 16.81 58.04
C ALA A 732 -19.19 16.84 56.50
N LEU A 733 -19.86 15.87 55.85
CA LEU A 733 -19.94 15.78 54.39
C LEU A 733 -21.15 16.50 53.79
N LYS A 734 -21.98 17.15 54.62
CA LYS A 734 -23.20 17.84 54.19
C LYS A 734 -24.12 16.98 53.32
N GLN A 735 -24.27 15.70 53.67
CA GLN A 735 -24.96 14.72 52.81
C GLN A 735 -26.44 15.07 52.65
N TYR A 736 -27.04 15.71 53.66
CA TYR A 736 -28.41 16.21 53.62
C TYR A 736 -28.62 17.32 52.57
N GLU A 737 -27.58 18.06 52.19
CA GLU A 737 -27.64 19.15 51.20
C GLU A 737 -27.16 18.71 49.81
N LYS A 738 -26.12 17.85 49.74
CA LYS A 738 -25.38 17.57 48.51
C LYS A 738 -25.68 16.24 47.83
N MET A 739 -26.53 15.38 48.42
CA MET A 739 -26.87 14.05 47.87
C MET A 739 -25.65 13.21 47.44
N ASN A 740 -24.56 13.21 48.22
CA ASN A 740 -23.47 12.25 48.01
C ASN A 740 -23.77 10.93 48.74
N ASP A 741 -23.27 9.84 48.17
CA ASP A 741 -23.44 8.47 48.70
C ASP A 741 -22.17 7.96 49.40
N ASP A 742 -21.22 8.85 49.67
CA ASP A 742 -19.97 8.52 50.38
C ASP A 742 -20.29 7.95 51.77
N GLY A 743 -19.63 6.86 52.13
CA GLY A 743 -19.83 6.19 53.40
C GLY A 743 -18.60 5.42 53.83
N MET A 744 -18.73 4.69 54.92
CA MET A 744 -17.72 3.74 55.37
C MET A 744 -18.39 2.53 56.01
N ASP A 745 -17.76 1.38 55.83
CA ASP A 745 -18.05 0.17 56.57
C ASP A 745 -17.09 0.07 57.75
N VAL A 746 -17.58 -0.35 58.91
CA VAL A 746 -16.81 -0.28 60.16
C VAL A 746 -17.01 -1.56 60.96
N ALA A 747 -15.93 -2.13 61.45
CA ALA A 747 -15.96 -3.09 62.56
C ALA A 747 -15.40 -2.38 63.80
N PHE A 748 -16.24 -2.09 64.80
CA PHE A 748 -15.84 -1.40 66.01
C PHE A 748 -15.98 -2.31 67.23
N CYS A 749 -14.92 -2.43 68.02
CA CYS A 749 -14.93 -3.23 69.24
C CYS A 749 -14.35 -2.47 70.44
N THR A 750 -14.84 -2.84 71.62
CA THR A 750 -14.28 -2.44 72.91
C THR A 750 -13.89 -3.69 73.69
N ILE A 751 -12.67 -3.69 74.21
CA ILE A 751 -12.01 -4.87 74.78
C ILE A 751 -11.67 -4.62 76.25
N GLU A 752 -12.10 -5.51 77.13
CA GLU A 752 -11.83 -5.50 78.58
C GLU A 752 -11.14 -6.81 78.98
N LYS A 753 -9.96 -6.73 79.62
CA LYS A 753 -9.32 -7.89 80.26
C LYS A 753 -9.98 -8.14 81.62
N LEU A 754 -10.56 -9.32 81.83
CA LEU A 754 -11.23 -9.74 83.06
C LEU A 754 -10.24 -10.31 84.09
N LEU A 755 -10.65 -10.35 85.36
CA LEU A 755 -9.81 -10.74 86.50
C LEU A 755 -9.38 -12.22 86.47
N ASP A 756 -10.12 -13.07 85.79
CA ASP A 756 -9.85 -14.50 85.59
C ASP A 756 -8.94 -14.79 84.39
N GLY A 757 -8.46 -13.75 83.70
CA GLY A 757 -7.63 -13.85 82.51
C GLY A 757 -8.41 -14.09 81.22
N GLN A 758 -9.75 -14.06 81.26
CA GLN A 758 -10.58 -14.00 80.06
C GLN A 758 -10.64 -12.58 79.51
N THR A 759 -11.03 -12.43 78.25
CA THR A 759 -11.20 -11.13 77.61
C THR A 759 -12.64 -10.95 77.15
N LYS A 760 -13.30 -9.89 77.63
CA LYS A 760 -14.64 -9.49 77.20
C LYS A 760 -14.52 -8.54 76.02
N ILE A 761 -15.24 -8.84 74.95
CA ILE A 761 -15.32 -8.01 73.75
C ILE A 761 -16.78 -7.62 73.53
N VAL A 762 -17.02 -6.33 73.35
CA VAL A 762 -18.30 -5.81 72.85
C VAL A 762 -18.06 -5.31 71.44
N PHE A 763 -18.89 -5.72 70.50
CA PHE A 763 -18.75 -5.44 69.07
C PHE A 763 -20.03 -4.82 68.50
N ALA A 764 -19.86 -3.86 67.60
CA ALA A 764 -20.88 -3.44 66.65
C ALA A 764 -20.25 -3.23 65.27
N GLY A 765 -20.97 -3.61 64.22
CA GLY A 765 -20.47 -3.52 62.85
C GLY A 765 -21.44 -2.81 61.91
N ALA A 766 -20.90 -1.97 61.04
CA ALA A 766 -21.54 -1.43 59.86
C ALA A 766 -21.04 -2.21 58.63
N LYS A 767 -21.85 -3.17 58.15
CA LYS A 767 -21.57 -4.18 57.12
C LYS A 767 -20.36 -5.11 57.32
N ARG A 768 -19.39 -4.74 58.16
CA ARG A 768 -18.23 -5.60 58.48
C ARG A 768 -18.58 -6.56 59.62
N PRO A 769 -18.23 -7.85 59.51
CA PRO A 769 -18.35 -8.81 60.60
C PRO A 769 -17.13 -8.77 61.53
N LEU A 770 -17.30 -9.34 62.73
CA LEU A 770 -16.19 -9.79 63.57
C LEU A 770 -16.13 -11.32 63.51
N LEU A 771 -14.95 -11.86 63.20
CA LEU A 771 -14.71 -13.30 63.24
C LEU A 771 -13.94 -13.60 64.52
N TYR A 772 -14.25 -14.71 65.19
CA TYR A 772 -13.49 -15.15 66.35
C TYR A 772 -13.28 -16.66 66.35
N TYR A 773 -12.10 -17.09 66.77
CA TYR A 773 -11.68 -18.48 66.79
C TYR A 773 -11.52 -18.95 68.23
N ARG A 774 -12.23 -20.03 68.58
CA ARG A 774 -12.14 -20.69 69.88
C ARG A 774 -11.13 -21.82 69.80
N GLN A 775 -10.04 -21.71 70.57
CA GLN A 775 -8.93 -22.66 70.48
C GLN A 775 -9.31 -24.06 70.98
N ASP A 776 -10.19 -24.13 71.98
CA ASP A 776 -10.71 -25.37 72.58
C ASP A 776 -11.68 -26.12 71.66
N GLU A 777 -12.50 -25.40 70.90
CA GLU A 777 -13.43 -25.98 69.92
C GLU A 777 -12.79 -26.22 68.54
N GLY A 778 -11.67 -25.55 68.26
CA GLY A 778 -11.00 -25.61 66.97
C GLY A 778 -11.85 -25.04 65.83
N LYS A 779 -12.68 -24.03 66.13
CA LYS A 779 -13.72 -23.54 65.22
C LYS A 779 -13.76 -22.02 65.11
N LEU A 780 -13.98 -21.53 63.88
CA LEU A 780 -14.21 -20.11 63.59
C LEU A 780 -15.71 -19.78 63.59
N GLU A 781 -16.09 -18.73 64.32
CA GLU A 781 -17.45 -18.20 64.39
C GLU A 781 -17.51 -16.75 63.87
N ILE A 782 -18.67 -16.33 63.39
CA ILE A 782 -18.86 -15.02 62.74
C ILE A 782 -20.02 -14.27 63.37
N ILE A 783 -19.74 -13.07 63.88
CA ILE A 783 -20.75 -12.09 64.32
C ILE A 783 -20.96 -11.10 63.18
N LYS A 784 -22.16 -11.11 62.58
CA LYS A 784 -22.49 -10.22 61.48
C LYS A 784 -22.78 -8.81 61.99
N GLY A 785 -22.23 -7.81 61.30
CA GLY A 785 -22.65 -6.42 61.46
C GLY A 785 -24.02 -6.15 60.83
N GLU A 786 -24.55 -4.96 61.10
CA GLU A 786 -25.79 -4.49 60.50
C GLU A 786 -25.63 -4.27 58.99
N LYS A 787 -26.71 -4.47 58.22
CA LYS A 787 -26.71 -4.31 56.76
C LYS A 787 -26.78 -2.85 56.29
N ARG A 788 -26.20 -1.92 57.05
CA ARG A 788 -26.05 -0.49 56.74
C ARG A 788 -24.62 -0.05 56.99
N SER A 789 -24.14 0.87 56.17
CA SER A 789 -22.86 1.57 56.37
C SER A 789 -23.08 2.79 57.27
N ILE A 790 -21.99 3.44 57.64
CA ILE A 790 -21.95 4.80 58.16
C ILE A 790 -22.00 5.75 56.95
N GLY A 791 -22.81 6.81 57.01
CA GLY A 791 -23.06 7.72 55.88
C GLY A 791 -23.97 7.12 54.80
N GLY A 792 -24.11 7.81 53.67
CA GLY A 792 -24.91 7.35 52.50
C GLY A 792 -26.43 7.40 52.70
N GLN A 793 -27.21 7.13 51.64
CA GLN A 793 -28.67 7.28 51.68
C GLN A 793 -29.41 5.98 52.02
N TYR A 794 -30.08 5.94 53.19
CA TYR A 794 -30.92 4.81 53.60
C TYR A 794 -32.39 5.21 53.76
N LYS A 795 -33.30 4.36 53.25
CA LYS A 795 -34.76 4.56 53.36
C LYS A 795 -35.34 4.12 54.71
N LYS A 796 -34.62 3.27 55.46
CA LYS A 796 -34.98 2.78 56.80
C LYS A 796 -33.71 2.64 57.63
N GLU A 797 -33.69 3.32 58.77
CA GLU A 797 -32.60 3.23 59.73
C GLU A 797 -32.92 2.11 60.73
N HIS A 798 -32.19 1.00 60.64
CA HIS A 798 -32.09 0.06 61.75
C HIS A 798 -30.96 0.54 62.66
N PRO A 799 -31.18 0.57 63.99
CA PRO A 799 -30.12 0.97 64.91
C PRO A 799 -29.02 -0.09 64.95
N PHE A 800 -27.78 0.33 65.15
CA PHE A 800 -26.67 -0.58 65.40
C PHE A 800 -26.91 -1.41 66.68
N GLN A 801 -26.47 -2.68 66.68
CA GLN A 801 -26.63 -3.60 67.80
C GLN A 801 -25.28 -3.95 68.41
N ASN A 802 -25.27 -4.11 69.73
CA ASN A 802 -24.10 -4.60 70.45
C ASN A 802 -24.16 -6.12 70.56
N HIS A 803 -23.03 -6.77 70.29
CA HIS A 803 -22.82 -8.18 70.53
C HIS A 803 -21.72 -8.33 71.58
N GLU A 804 -21.98 -9.12 72.61
CA GLU A 804 -20.99 -9.38 73.66
C GLU A 804 -20.48 -10.81 73.53
N ILE A 805 -19.16 -10.98 73.58
CA ILE A 805 -18.49 -12.27 73.64
C ILE A 805 -17.43 -12.26 74.74
N ILE A 806 -17.21 -13.42 75.34
CA ILE A 806 -16.15 -13.66 76.30
C ILE A 806 -15.25 -14.75 75.70
N LEU A 807 -13.96 -14.42 75.58
CA LEU A 807 -12.94 -15.26 74.98
C LEU A 807 -11.93 -15.69 76.05
N ASN A 808 -11.46 -16.93 75.91
CA ASN A 808 -10.42 -17.48 76.76
C ASN A 808 -9.04 -17.01 76.29
N LYS A 809 -8.06 -17.11 77.18
CA LYS A 809 -6.66 -16.85 76.83
C LYS A 809 -6.22 -17.79 75.69
N GLY A 810 -5.71 -17.22 74.61
CA GLY A 810 -5.29 -17.96 73.41
C GLY A 810 -6.29 -17.96 72.26
N ASP A 811 -7.56 -17.62 72.52
CA ASP A 811 -8.55 -17.39 71.47
C ASP A 811 -8.17 -16.17 70.62
N MET A 812 -8.71 -16.09 69.40
CA MET A 812 -8.38 -15.00 68.46
C MET A 812 -9.61 -14.29 67.93
N ILE A 813 -9.45 -13.00 67.61
CA ILE A 813 -10.40 -12.25 66.79
C ILE A 813 -9.76 -11.82 65.48
N PHE A 814 -10.57 -11.72 64.43
CA PHE A 814 -10.17 -11.21 63.12
C PHE A 814 -11.16 -10.15 62.63
N LEU A 815 -10.62 -9.02 62.19
CA LEU A 815 -11.35 -7.97 61.47
C LEU A 815 -10.83 -7.90 60.03
N THR A 816 -11.74 -7.83 59.06
CA THR A 816 -11.38 -7.81 57.63
C THR A 816 -12.20 -6.78 56.84
N THR A 817 -11.56 -6.16 55.85
CA THR A 817 -12.24 -5.43 54.77
C THR A 817 -12.61 -6.37 53.62
N ASP A 818 -13.32 -5.92 52.59
CA ASP A 818 -13.75 -6.81 51.51
C ASP A 818 -12.65 -7.08 50.48
N GLY A 819 -11.60 -6.26 50.40
CA GLY A 819 -10.60 -6.38 49.33
C GLY A 819 -10.00 -7.77 49.17
N PHE A 820 -9.68 -8.48 50.27
CA PHE A 820 -9.16 -9.85 50.18
C PHE A 820 -10.21 -10.80 49.57
N ALA A 821 -11.45 -10.72 50.04
CA ALA A 821 -12.55 -11.56 49.56
C ALA A 821 -12.96 -11.20 48.11
N ASP A 822 -12.70 -9.98 47.69
CA ASP A 822 -13.11 -9.43 46.39
C ASP A 822 -12.03 -9.57 45.31
N GLN A 823 -10.81 -9.91 45.73
CA GLN A 823 -9.68 -10.14 44.84
C GLN A 823 -9.96 -11.27 43.85
N ASN A 824 -9.66 -10.99 42.59
CA ASN A 824 -9.85 -11.92 41.48
C ASN A 824 -8.57 -12.70 41.15
N ASP A 825 -8.74 -13.90 40.61
CA ASP A 825 -7.71 -14.64 39.88
C ASP A 825 -7.73 -14.30 38.37
N THR A 826 -6.85 -14.94 37.60
CA THR A 826 -6.71 -14.73 36.14
C THR A 826 -7.97 -15.11 35.35
N GLU A 827 -8.81 -15.97 35.90
CA GLU A 827 -10.10 -16.40 35.33
C GLU A 827 -11.27 -15.50 35.79
N ARG A 828 -11.00 -14.44 36.57
CA ARG A 828 -11.95 -13.49 37.16
C ARG A 828 -12.86 -14.11 38.23
N HIS A 829 -12.42 -15.18 38.88
CA HIS A 829 -13.08 -15.72 40.06
C HIS A 829 -12.63 -14.96 41.32
N ARG A 830 -13.62 -14.45 42.07
CA ARG A 830 -13.39 -13.82 43.38
C ARG A 830 -12.94 -14.85 44.41
N PHE A 831 -12.12 -14.44 45.36
CA PHE A 831 -11.73 -15.29 46.49
C PHE A 831 -12.93 -15.73 47.35
N THR A 832 -13.86 -14.80 47.59
CA THR A 832 -15.07 -14.93 48.44
C THR A 832 -14.80 -14.93 49.96
N SER A 833 -15.76 -14.39 50.72
CA SER A 833 -15.68 -14.33 52.18
C SER A 833 -15.76 -15.71 52.84
N SER A 834 -16.42 -16.69 52.20
CA SER A 834 -16.49 -18.09 52.69
C SER A 834 -15.10 -18.71 52.69
N LYS A 835 -14.41 -18.64 51.55
CA LYS A 835 -13.06 -19.19 51.39
C LYS A 835 -12.06 -18.50 52.32
N LEU A 836 -12.18 -17.18 52.49
CA LEU A 836 -11.35 -16.45 53.46
C LEU A 836 -11.56 -16.96 54.89
N SER A 837 -12.81 -17.19 55.29
CA SER A 837 -13.12 -17.74 56.62
C SER A 837 -12.54 -19.15 56.80
N GLU A 838 -12.68 -20.02 55.82
CA GLU A 838 -12.11 -21.38 55.83
C GLU A 838 -10.58 -21.36 55.98
N ILE A 839 -9.91 -20.41 55.34
CA ILE A 839 -8.45 -20.29 55.39
C ILE A 839 -7.98 -19.68 56.70
N ILE A 840 -8.70 -18.70 57.25
CA ILE A 840 -8.44 -18.18 58.59
C ILE A 840 -8.56 -19.33 59.61
N GLU A 841 -9.64 -20.10 59.56
CA GLU A 841 -9.87 -21.25 60.47
C GLU A 841 -8.74 -22.29 60.37
N ALA A 842 -8.33 -22.66 59.14
CA ALA A 842 -7.27 -23.63 58.91
C ALA A 842 -5.89 -23.20 59.45
N ASN A 843 -5.65 -21.88 59.56
CA ASN A 843 -4.37 -21.33 59.98
C ASN A 843 -4.40 -20.74 61.41
N ALA A 844 -5.58 -20.59 62.04
CA ALA A 844 -5.75 -19.91 63.33
C ALA A 844 -4.98 -20.54 64.51
N SER A 845 -4.56 -21.81 64.38
CA SER A 845 -3.74 -22.50 65.38
C SER A 845 -2.23 -22.19 65.30
N LEU A 846 -1.77 -21.60 64.20
CA LEU A 846 -0.37 -21.20 63.99
C LEU A 846 -0.02 -19.95 64.80
N SER A 847 1.28 -19.60 64.88
CA SER A 847 1.67 -18.29 65.42
C SER A 847 1.14 -17.15 64.54
N THR A 848 0.92 -15.97 65.11
CA THR A 848 0.40 -14.81 64.38
C THR A 848 1.26 -14.40 63.18
N GLU A 849 2.58 -14.51 63.29
CA GLU A 849 3.51 -14.26 62.20
C GLU A 849 3.37 -15.31 61.08
N GLU A 850 3.26 -16.59 61.44
CA GLU A 850 3.00 -17.66 60.46
C GLU A 850 1.63 -17.49 59.79
N GLN A 851 0.60 -17.09 60.54
CA GLN A 851 -0.73 -16.79 60.00
C GLN A 851 -0.65 -15.67 58.96
N LYS A 852 0.01 -14.56 59.30
CA LYS A 852 0.22 -13.44 58.40
C LYS A 852 0.90 -13.91 57.11
N GLN A 853 2.04 -14.61 57.24
CA GLN A 853 2.80 -15.10 56.10
C GLN A 853 1.94 -16.02 55.21
N ARG A 854 1.19 -16.96 55.79
CA ARG A 854 0.34 -17.87 55.01
C ARG A 854 -0.79 -17.16 54.28
N LEU A 855 -1.43 -16.19 54.91
CA LEU A 855 -2.49 -15.41 54.28
C LEU A 855 -1.95 -14.57 53.11
N GLU A 856 -0.77 -13.97 53.27
CA GLU A 856 -0.09 -13.22 52.20
C GLU A 856 0.31 -14.13 51.04
N GLU A 857 0.93 -15.28 51.31
CA GLU A 857 1.31 -16.26 50.28
C GLU A 857 0.10 -16.78 49.48
N ILE A 858 -1.01 -17.05 50.17
CA ILE A 858 -2.27 -17.49 49.54
C ILE A 858 -2.85 -16.38 48.66
N LEU A 859 -2.84 -15.13 49.14
CA LEU A 859 -3.30 -13.99 48.38
C LEU A 859 -2.46 -13.79 47.11
N ASP A 860 -1.13 -13.75 47.28
CA ASP A 860 -0.15 -13.57 46.19
C ASP A 860 -0.27 -14.68 45.14
N THR A 861 -0.54 -15.92 45.58
CA THR A 861 -0.78 -17.05 44.68
C THR A 861 -2.10 -16.90 43.91
N HIS A 862 -3.18 -16.48 44.59
CA HIS A 862 -4.50 -16.30 43.97
C HIS A 862 -4.52 -15.15 42.97
N MET A 863 -3.84 -14.04 43.29
CA MET A 863 -3.79 -12.84 42.44
C MET A 863 -2.64 -12.83 41.44
N LYS A 864 -1.91 -13.95 41.27
CA LYS A 864 -0.77 -14.02 40.36
C LYS A 864 -1.19 -13.56 38.95
N ASP A 865 -0.42 -12.64 38.37
CA ASP A 865 -0.67 -12.01 37.06
C ASP A 865 -1.97 -11.18 36.98
N VAL A 866 -2.52 -10.77 38.14
CA VAL A 866 -3.72 -9.92 38.25
C VAL A 866 -3.46 -8.75 39.20
N GLU A 867 -3.95 -7.56 38.84
CA GLU A 867 -3.85 -6.38 39.69
C GLU A 867 -4.76 -6.48 40.92
N GLN A 868 -4.36 -5.79 42.00
CA GLN A 868 -5.17 -5.68 43.21
C GLN A 868 -6.48 -4.93 42.91
N ARG A 869 -7.62 -5.50 43.32
CA ARG A 869 -8.94 -4.96 42.98
C ARG A 869 -9.38 -3.83 43.88
N ASP A 870 -9.12 -3.95 45.18
CA ASP A 870 -9.54 -3.01 46.22
C ASP A 870 -8.49 -2.94 47.34
N ASP A 871 -8.63 -1.99 48.26
CA ASP A 871 -7.78 -1.93 49.45
C ASP A 871 -7.98 -3.18 50.33
N ILE A 872 -6.89 -3.74 50.87
CA ILE A 872 -6.92 -5.00 51.62
C ILE A 872 -6.39 -4.77 53.03
N THR A 873 -7.26 -4.99 54.02
CA THR A 873 -6.86 -4.98 55.42
C THR A 873 -7.40 -6.19 56.18
N ILE A 874 -6.51 -6.90 56.86
CA ILE A 874 -6.83 -7.99 57.79
C ILE A 874 -6.05 -7.78 59.08
N ILE A 875 -6.74 -7.86 60.21
CA ILE A 875 -6.13 -7.73 61.53
C ILE A 875 -6.53 -8.94 62.35
N GLY A 876 -5.53 -9.69 62.83
CA GLY A 876 -5.71 -10.80 63.76
C GLY A 876 -5.12 -10.44 65.12
N ILE A 877 -5.89 -10.62 66.19
CA ILE A 877 -5.46 -10.32 67.57
C ILE A 877 -5.73 -11.52 68.46
N LYS A 878 -4.72 -11.95 69.22
CA LYS A 878 -4.82 -13.04 70.18
C LYS A 878 -5.06 -12.51 71.59
N MET A 879 -6.01 -13.15 72.30
CA MET A 879 -6.53 -12.71 73.60
C MET A 879 -5.74 -13.24 74.81
#